data_AF-A0A7G9NYN5-F1
#
_entry.id   AF-A0A7G9NYN5-F1
#
_cell.length_a   1.000
_cell.length_b   1.000
_cell.length_c   1.000
_cell.angle_alpha   90.00
_cell.angle_beta   90.00
_cell.angle_gamma   90.00
#
_symmetry.space_group_name_H-M   'P 1'
#
loop_
_entity.id
_entity.type
_entity.pdbx_description
1 polymer ?
#
loop_
_entity_poly.entity_id
_entity_poly.type
_entity_poly.pdbx_seq_one_letter_code
_entity_poly.pdbx_strand_id
1 'polypeptide(L)'
;MLVTLPTTAQTPSPVNIPATLKAGATAFEQNYEAESVPATTSGPKIQIVDDNDASGGKCIEFVDAHAGEYMQYTLADVPAGYYTLHLNYKQDKNRGAAVVSVNGRSIGSFIDQRDVHETRFVRHDVSTFFQPAAGPVVVRLTHIGSLGGTNPKLSVDALVIKTDPVKNDLEKGENEGDSACENMRVDAVALARQLQVKPLVAGAGHAPFYALPVYSPDGSDIPAGALDRKDYSSTAAWLDTMEAQHKPGKIGSGTYDLKSDDFQSRALTQSIYGYDTGRGRPVLEGHGRSSLFYLRASGIRIQYLTLRNMGIPIISIDHWKSYNFGGKKGLLHWPTYQPDTHAQMVHDADIDDIAVMDCRFENIGIAVLFIKEFHGIHDIHIGRNQAIGGSGFTAFQTYDFDDIYFYQNRLTDFDQGTHAANWAQTLLWVGTNDITHKQTNRNVFAEFNEARNIRSAHSYNKVNAAVFCDIRDCSNVSIAYNVFKDMVNTKAHSDCNVVYSKTDDLMIDHCVFENCGANDSPDDGDIGSEGGCITLKDHTSDAARFGTIIQNCTFIAGSITEVPMILFNHDGVLRNCTFKGWQWTGTNNHRRYMIQKYSGKSLLLENLKLIDCGGKGACAVREDNAVTAIVNWPTTNFDDDRTAIFTGVNFTANANNDQGVPLCNK
;
A
#
# COMPACT_ATOMS: atom_id res chain seq x y z
N MET A 1 -10.17 -12.52 65.29
CA MET A 1 -10.52 -11.20 64.73
C MET A 1 -10.63 -11.41 63.23
N LEU A 2 -11.85 -11.69 62.75
CA LEU A 2 -12.14 -11.95 61.34
C LEU A 2 -12.35 -10.59 60.66
N VAL A 3 -11.54 -10.28 59.64
CA VAL A 3 -11.71 -9.09 58.81
C VAL A 3 -12.43 -9.53 57.52
N THR A 4 -13.68 -9.11 57.38
CA THR A 4 -14.47 -9.22 56.15
C THR A 4 -14.15 -8.04 55.24
N LEU A 5 -13.70 -8.31 54.01
CA LEU A 5 -13.57 -7.31 52.95
C LEU A 5 -14.91 -7.18 52.20
N PRO A 6 -15.39 -5.97 51.87
CA PRO A 6 -16.62 -5.79 51.11
C PRO A 6 -16.35 -5.97 49.60
N THR A 7 -17.01 -6.96 49.00
CA THR A 7 -17.18 -7.09 47.56
C THR A 7 -18.40 -6.30 47.11
N THR A 8 -18.18 -5.13 46.52
CA THR A 8 -19.16 -4.49 45.63
C THR A 8 -18.49 -4.24 44.29
N ALA A 9 -18.65 -5.19 43.38
CA ALA A 9 -18.33 -4.99 41.97
C ALA A 9 -19.35 -3.99 41.41
N GLN A 10 -18.90 -2.77 41.13
CA GLN A 10 -19.68 -1.82 40.33
C GLN A 10 -19.71 -2.35 38.89
N THR A 11 -20.91 -2.63 38.41
CA THR A 11 -21.19 -2.82 36.99
C THR A 11 -20.75 -1.56 36.24
N PRO A 12 -19.85 -1.64 35.24
CA PRO A 12 -19.51 -0.48 34.44
C PRO A 12 -20.79 0.02 33.76
N SER A 13 -21.09 1.30 33.93
CA SER A 13 -22.20 1.93 33.22
C SER A 13 -21.94 1.82 31.71
N PRO A 14 -22.97 1.52 30.90
CA PRO A 14 -22.81 1.44 29.45
C PRO A 14 -22.19 2.75 28.93
N VAL A 15 -21.13 2.62 28.16
CA VAL A 15 -20.52 3.72 27.41
C VAL A 15 -21.60 4.24 26.47
N ASN A 16 -22.15 5.41 26.79
CA ASN A 16 -23.00 6.16 25.87
C ASN A 16 -22.11 6.62 24.72
N ILE A 17 -22.10 5.87 23.62
CA ILE A 17 -21.63 6.37 22.33
C ILE A 17 -22.61 7.48 21.92
N PRO A 18 -22.18 8.74 21.79
CA PRO A 18 -23.10 9.82 21.39
C PRO A 18 -23.74 9.46 20.05
N ALA A 19 -25.07 9.33 20.07
CA ALA A 19 -25.85 9.11 18.88
C ALA A 19 -25.69 10.32 17.93
N THR A 20 -25.32 10.03 16.69
CA THR A 20 -25.50 10.87 15.51
C THR A 20 -24.70 12.19 15.51
N LEU A 21 -23.61 12.23 14.75
CA LEU A 21 -22.99 13.46 14.28
C LEU A 21 -24.07 14.30 13.55
N LYS A 22 -24.56 15.35 14.23
CA LYS A 22 -25.61 16.21 13.69
C LYS A 22 -25.04 17.02 12.53
N ALA A 23 -25.62 16.85 11.34
CA ALA A 23 -25.22 17.49 10.10
C ALA A 23 -25.20 19.03 10.24
N GLY A 24 -24.01 19.60 10.07
CA GLY A 24 -23.74 21.03 10.19
C GLY A 24 -22.32 21.37 10.64
N ALA A 25 -21.35 20.44 10.51
CA ALA A 25 -19.95 20.73 10.82
C ALA A 25 -19.43 21.77 9.83
N THR A 26 -19.55 23.05 10.23
CA THR A 26 -18.78 24.15 9.68
C THR A 26 -17.32 23.74 9.64
N ALA A 27 -16.60 24.09 8.56
CA ALA A 27 -15.17 23.86 8.46
C ALA A 27 -14.49 24.18 9.79
N PHE A 28 -13.99 23.14 10.46
CA PHE A 28 -13.36 23.26 11.76
C PHE A 28 -11.87 23.38 11.50
N GLU A 29 -11.32 24.52 11.88
CA GLU A 29 -9.88 24.76 11.92
C GLU A 29 -9.57 25.23 13.34
N GLN A 30 -8.79 24.43 14.06
CA GLN A 30 -8.38 24.73 15.43
C GLN A 30 -6.87 24.93 15.44
N ASN A 31 -6.46 26.13 15.81
CA ASN A 31 -5.06 26.47 16.05
C ASN A 31 -4.71 26.24 17.52
N TYR A 32 -3.58 25.59 17.76
CA TYR A 32 -3.03 25.35 19.09
C TYR A 32 -1.62 25.94 19.14
N GLU A 33 -1.50 27.13 19.75
CA GLU A 33 -0.19 27.78 19.96
C GLU A 33 0.69 26.88 20.84
N ALA A 34 1.87 26.52 20.36
CA ALA A 34 2.70 25.49 20.97
C ALA A 34 3.11 25.84 22.41
N GLU A 35 3.35 27.13 22.67
CA GLU A 35 3.67 27.66 23.99
C GLU A 35 2.49 27.68 24.96
N SER A 36 1.26 27.49 24.47
CA SER A 36 0.04 27.39 25.27
C SER A 36 -0.44 25.94 25.48
N VAL A 37 0.16 24.97 24.79
CA VAL A 37 -0.18 23.55 24.92
C VAL A 37 0.82 22.85 25.83
N PRO A 38 0.37 22.05 26.82
CA PRO A 38 1.27 21.22 27.61
C PRO A 38 2.09 20.28 26.73
N ALA A 39 3.42 20.40 26.82
CA ALA A 39 4.36 19.54 26.12
C ALA A 39 5.17 18.68 27.09
N THR A 40 5.39 17.42 26.73
CA THR A 40 6.31 16.50 27.41
C THR A 40 7.48 16.16 26.49
N THR A 41 8.64 15.84 27.05
CA THR A 41 9.83 15.43 26.30
C THR A 41 10.40 14.11 26.83
N SER A 42 11.13 13.37 25.98
CA SER A 42 11.91 12.20 26.43
C SER A 42 13.36 12.50 26.79
N GLY A 43 13.84 13.71 26.51
CA GLY A 43 15.23 14.10 26.71
C GLY A 43 15.36 15.54 27.20
N PRO A 44 15.98 16.44 26.42
CA PRO A 44 16.30 17.79 26.86
C PRO A 44 15.06 18.65 27.14
N LYS A 45 15.31 19.81 27.74
CA LYS A 45 14.27 20.77 28.09
C LYS A 45 13.74 21.44 26.83
N ILE A 46 12.43 21.64 26.77
CA ILE A 46 11.84 22.66 25.90
C ILE A 46 12.15 24.06 26.44
N GLN A 47 12.33 25.01 25.54
CA GLN A 47 12.47 26.42 25.85
C GLN A 47 11.40 27.22 25.10
N ILE A 48 10.72 28.14 25.80
CA ILE A 48 9.88 29.17 25.16
C ILE A 48 10.81 30.30 24.71
N VAL A 49 10.74 30.67 23.44
CA VAL A 49 11.56 31.72 22.82
C VAL A 49 10.64 32.84 22.35
N ASP A 50 10.93 34.07 22.77
CA ASP A 50 10.27 35.25 22.23
C ASP A 50 10.75 35.50 20.79
N ASP A 51 9.82 35.55 19.85
CA ASP A 51 10.08 35.75 18.43
C ASP A 51 8.89 36.49 17.80
N ASN A 52 9.10 37.73 17.36
CA ASN A 52 8.02 38.57 16.86
C ASN A 52 7.39 38.05 15.57
N ASP A 53 8.06 37.15 14.85
CA ASP A 53 7.57 36.56 13.60
C ASP A 53 6.73 35.28 13.84
N ALA A 54 6.74 34.75 15.07
CA ALA A 54 5.93 33.62 15.51
C ALA A 54 4.46 34.02 15.76
N SER A 55 3.51 33.10 15.62
CA SER A 55 2.15 33.35 16.11
C SER A 55 2.19 33.53 17.63
N GLY A 56 1.43 34.51 18.15
CA GLY A 56 1.50 34.87 19.56
C GLY A 56 2.83 35.52 20.01
N GLY A 57 3.80 35.74 19.11
CA GLY A 57 5.10 36.33 19.41
C GLY A 57 6.07 35.40 20.17
N LYS A 58 5.78 34.10 20.22
CA LYS A 58 6.56 33.08 20.93
C LYS A 58 6.54 31.76 20.18
N CYS A 59 7.59 30.95 20.33
CA CYS A 59 7.57 29.56 19.89
C CYS A 59 8.27 28.65 20.91
N ILE A 60 8.07 27.34 20.78
CA ILE A 60 8.80 26.33 21.56
C ILE A 60 10.00 25.85 20.75
N GLU A 61 11.18 25.80 21.37
CA GLU A 61 12.36 25.11 20.86
C GLU A 61 12.65 23.84 21.70
N PHE A 62 12.86 22.72 21.02
CA PHE A 62 13.40 21.49 21.60
C PHE A 62 14.91 21.49 21.36
N VAL A 63 15.64 22.03 22.34
CA VAL A 63 17.08 22.28 22.28
C VAL A 63 17.87 21.03 22.65
N ASP A 64 19.10 20.90 22.14
CA ASP A 64 20.03 19.78 22.43
C ASP A 64 19.45 18.38 22.18
N ALA A 65 18.46 18.25 21.29
CA ALA A 65 17.82 16.97 20.99
C ALA A 65 18.77 16.03 20.23
N HIS A 66 18.81 14.77 20.67
CA HIS A 66 19.48 13.68 19.98
C HIS A 66 18.50 12.91 19.09
N ALA A 67 19.01 12.16 18.11
CA ALA A 67 18.16 11.31 17.28
C ALA A 67 17.45 10.27 18.15
N GLY A 68 16.14 10.09 17.95
CA GLY A 68 15.26 9.23 18.73
C GLY A 68 14.58 9.92 19.92
N GLU A 69 15.04 11.10 20.34
CA GLU A 69 14.35 11.89 21.37
C GLU A 69 13.13 12.60 20.80
N TYR A 70 12.15 12.93 21.63
CA TYR A 70 10.91 13.54 21.18
C TYR A 70 10.43 14.68 22.08
N MET A 71 9.62 15.53 21.47
CA MET A 71 8.68 16.43 22.14
C MET A 71 7.25 16.03 21.75
N GLN A 72 6.31 16.11 22.69
CA GLN A 72 4.96 15.61 22.52
C GLN A 72 3.94 16.59 23.09
N TYR A 73 2.93 16.91 22.29
CA TYR A 73 1.81 17.75 22.62
C TYR A 73 0.55 16.92 22.82
N THR A 74 -0.27 17.30 23.80
CA THR A 74 -1.62 16.73 23.97
C THR A 74 -2.64 17.81 23.64
N LEU A 75 -3.27 17.69 22.46
CA LEU A 75 -4.34 18.57 22.01
C LEU A 75 -5.64 18.11 22.69
N ALA A 76 -6.19 18.93 23.58
CA ALA A 76 -7.42 18.60 24.30
C ALA A 76 -8.65 18.74 23.40
N ASP A 77 -9.69 17.96 23.70
CA ASP A 77 -11.05 18.14 23.17
C ASP A 77 -11.18 18.13 21.63
N VAL A 78 -10.35 17.35 20.93
CA VAL A 78 -10.47 17.18 19.48
C VAL A 78 -11.70 16.32 19.18
N PRO A 79 -12.71 16.81 18.44
CA PRO A 79 -13.88 16.00 18.09
C PRO A 79 -13.53 14.76 17.27
N ALA A 80 -14.41 13.77 17.21
CA ALA A 80 -14.25 12.66 16.27
C ALA A 80 -14.30 13.17 14.82
N GLY A 81 -13.44 12.65 13.93
CA GLY A 81 -13.44 13.01 12.52
C GLY A 81 -12.07 12.85 11.84
N TYR A 82 -12.02 13.14 10.54
CA TYR A 82 -10.79 13.22 9.76
C TYR A 82 -10.22 14.64 9.77
N TYR A 83 -8.92 14.75 10.05
CA TYR A 83 -8.21 16.01 10.14
C TYR A 83 -6.95 15.99 9.29
N THR A 84 -6.60 17.11 8.70
CA THR A 84 -5.23 17.41 8.27
C THR A 84 -4.49 18.08 9.42
N LEU A 85 -3.33 17.53 9.80
CA LEU A 85 -2.42 18.18 10.74
C LEU A 85 -1.47 19.09 9.95
N HIS A 86 -1.41 20.36 10.35
CA HIS A 86 -0.37 21.29 9.93
C HIS A 86 0.53 21.61 11.11
N LEU A 87 1.82 21.72 10.85
CA LEU A 87 2.82 22.16 11.80
C LEU A 87 3.35 23.52 11.35
N ASN A 88 3.19 24.53 12.19
CA ASN A 88 3.92 25.79 12.04
C ASN A 88 5.23 25.68 12.81
N TYR A 89 6.35 26.03 12.20
CA TYR A 89 7.65 26.00 12.84
C TYR A 89 8.61 27.00 12.21
N LYS A 90 9.72 27.26 12.91
CA LYS A 90 10.79 28.14 12.46
C LYS A 90 11.82 27.35 11.66
N GLN A 91 11.92 27.64 10.37
CA GLN A 91 13.05 27.23 9.54
C GLN A 91 14.28 28.09 9.83
N ASP A 92 15.43 27.47 10.01
CA ASP A 92 16.70 28.15 10.32
C ASP A 92 17.91 27.24 10.03
N LYS A 93 19.12 27.81 9.97
CA LYS A 93 20.38 27.11 9.61
C LYS A 93 20.76 26.01 10.61
N ASN A 94 20.39 26.22 11.88
CA ASN A 94 20.67 25.33 13.01
C ASN A 94 19.37 24.64 13.45
N ARG A 95 18.82 23.79 12.56
CA ARG A 95 17.63 23.00 12.83
C ARG A 95 17.83 21.53 12.47
N GLY A 96 17.06 20.68 13.13
CA GLY A 96 16.99 19.25 12.87
C GLY A 96 15.83 18.87 11.98
N ALA A 97 15.71 17.57 11.76
CA ALA A 97 14.55 16.96 11.14
C ALA A 97 13.74 16.15 12.17
N ALA A 98 12.44 15.96 11.91
CA ALA A 98 11.55 15.21 12.79
C ALA A 98 10.57 14.32 12.04
N VAL A 99 10.28 13.14 12.59
CA VAL A 99 9.11 12.34 12.18
C VAL A 99 7.94 12.70 13.10
N VAL A 100 6.77 12.94 12.50
CA VAL A 100 5.55 13.24 13.24
C VAL A 100 4.72 11.98 13.41
N SER A 101 4.18 11.78 14.61
CA SER A 101 3.18 10.75 14.88
C SER A 101 1.97 11.34 15.59
N VAL A 102 0.80 10.79 15.28
CA VAL A 102 -0.46 11.11 15.94
C VAL A 102 -0.99 9.87 16.62
N ASN A 103 -1.26 9.96 17.92
CA ASN A 103 -1.69 8.84 18.77
C ASN A 103 -0.76 7.61 18.64
N GLY A 104 0.54 7.85 18.51
CA GLY A 104 1.58 6.81 18.37
C GLY A 104 1.77 6.26 16.96
N ARG A 105 0.94 6.64 15.99
CA ARG A 105 1.10 6.26 14.57
C ARG A 105 1.84 7.36 13.82
N SER A 106 2.97 7.04 13.20
CA SER A 106 3.67 7.98 12.30
C SER A 106 2.77 8.39 11.14
N ILE A 107 2.79 9.68 10.81
CA ILE A 107 2.01 10.25 9.70
C ILE A 107 2.90 11.18 8.88
N GLY A 108 2.72 11.13 7.55
CA GLY A 108 3.50 11.96 6.62
C GLY A 108 4.98 11.54 6.52
N SER A 109 5.73 12.30 5.71
CA SER A 109 7.18 12.21 5.66
C SER A 109 7.81 12.92 6.88
N PHE A 110 9.11 12.73 7.08
CA PHE A 110 9.81 13.58 8.04
C PHE A 110 9.79 15.05 7.60
N ILE A 111 9.89 15.94 8.58
CA ILE A 111 9.92 17.39 8.40
C ILE A 111 11.35 17.86 8.61
N ASP A 112 11.98 18.41 7.57
CA ASP A 112 13.25 19.12 7.70
C ASP A 112 13.00 20.58 8.08
N GLN A 113 13.42 20.96 9.28
CA GLN A 113 13.32 22.34 9.72
C GLN A 113 14.53 23.19 9.33
N ARG A 114 15.51 22.62 8.63
CA ARG A 114 16.70 23.34 8.19
C ARG A 114 16.44 24.17 6.94
N ASP A 115 16.88 25.42 6.97
CA ASP A 115 17.04 26.24 5.78
C ASP A 115 18.39 26.96 5.87
N VAL A 116 19.29 26.72 4.91
CA VAL A 116 20.64 27.29 4.90
C VAL A 116 20.67 28.74 4.42
N HIS A 117 19.58 29.20 3.80
CA HIS A 117 19.49 30.50 3.14
C HIS A 117 18.83 31.55 4.03
N GLU A 118 17.70 31.22 4.66
CA GLU A 118 16.94 32.19 5.45
C GLU A 118 16.28 31.61 6.70
N THR A 119 16.00 32.51 7.65
CA THR A 119 15.23 32.21 8.86
C THR A 119 13.81 32.72 8.65
N ARG A 120 12.81 31.84 8.74
CA ARG A 120 11.39 32.19 8.55
C ARG A 120 10.48 31.20 9.28
N PHE A 121 9.24 31.58 9.53
CA PHE A 121 8.20 30.65 9.95
C PHE A 121 7.49 30.08 8.74
N VAL A 122 7.29 28.76 8.73
CA VAL A 122 6.57 28.05 7.67
C VAL A 122 5.45 27.20 8.26
N ARG A 123 4.34 27.14 7.52
CA ARG A 123 3.28 26.16 7.74
C ARG A 123 3.54 24.97 6.84
N HIS A 124 3.63 23.78 7.43
CA HIS A 124 3.85 22.53 6.72
C HIS A 124 2.66 21.59 6.92
N ASP A 125 2.12 21.08 5.82
CA ASP A 125 1.04 20.10 5.81
C ASP A 125 1.64 18.72 6.09
N VAL A 126 1.46 18.21 7.31
CA VAL A 126 2.09 16.94 7.74
C VAL A 126 1.43 15.76 7.03
N SER A 127 0.16 15.50 7.35
CA SER A 127 -0.68 14.48 6.70
C SER A 127 -2.09 14.52 7.30
N THR A 128 -2.98 13.66 6.78
CA THR A 128 -4.29 13.41 7.38
C THR A 128 -4.25 12.32 8.44
N PHE A 129 -5.01 12.47 9.52
CA PHE A 129 -5.26 11.43 10.50
C PHE A 129 -6.75 11.34 10.85
N PHE A 130 -7.15 10.19 11.39
CA PHE A 130 -8.51 9.95 11.87
C PHE A 130 -8.54 9.92 13.39
N GLN A 131 -9.44 10.70 13.99
CA GLN A 131 -9.74 10.66 15.41
C GLN A 131 -11.09 9.94 15.60
N PRO A 132 -11.12 8.72 16.15
CA PRO A 132 -12.33 7.90 16.17
C PRO A 132 -13.38 8.36 17.19
N ALA A 133 -12.96 9.08 18.23
CA ALA A 133 -13.82 9.56 19.30
C ALA A 133 -13.37 10.96 19.73
N ALA A 134 -14.32 11.80 20.14
CA ALA A 134 -13.98 13.09 20.72
C ALA A 134 -13.08 12.90 21.96
N GLY A 135 -11.97 13.60 22.03
CA GLY A 135 -11.01 13.44 23.12
C GLY A 135 -9.62 13.99 22.80
N PRO A 136 -8.63 13.67 23.66
CA PRO A 136 -7.27 14.13 23.47
C PRO A 136 -6.63 13.48 22.23
N VAL A 137 -5.88 14.29 21.47
CA VAL A 137 -5.00 13.83 20.39
C VAL A 137 -3.56 14.10 20.80
N VAL A 138 -2.73 13.06 20.75
CA VAL A 138 -1.30 13.16 21.08
C VAL A 138 -0.52 13.35 19.79
N VAL A 139 0.14 14.50 19.62
CA VAL A 139 1.03 14.78 18.50
C VAL A 139 2.47 14.74 19.00
N ARG A 140 3.29 13.85 18.46
CA ARG A 140 4.70 13.69 18.83
C ARG A 140 5.61 14.00 17.64
N LEU A 141 6.62 14.82 17.89
CA LEU A 141 7.73 15.08 16.97
C LEU A 141 8.96 14.36 17.51
N THR A 142 9.39 13.31 16.82
CA THR A 142 10.61 12.56 17.15
C THR A 142 11.75 13.09 16.31
N HIS A 143 12.78 13.66 16.94
CA HIS A 143 13.97 14.16 16.30
C HIS A 143 14.74 13.00 15.64
N ILE A 144 15.12 13.16 14.37
CA ILE A 144 15.87 12.14 13.62
C ILE A 144 17.31 12.56 13.32
N GLY A 145 17.75 13.70 13.86
CA GLY A 145 19.11 14.22 13.68
C GLY A 145 19.17 15.48 12.81
N SER A 146 20.40 15.89 12.51
CA SER A 146 20.65 17.04 11.63
C SER A 146 20.96 16.61 10.21
N LEU A 147 20.42 17.34 9.24
CA LEU A 147 20.86 17.29 7.85
C LEU A 147 22.02 18.26 7.58
N GLY A 148 22.91 18.47 8.55
CA GLY A 148 24.22 19.16 8.39
C GLY A 148 24.46 20.44 9.21
N GLY A 149 23.76 20.65 10.32
CA GLY A 149 24.01 21.69 11.33
C GLY A 149 24.62 21.13 12.62
N THR A 150 25.34 21.97 13.37
CA THR A 150 25.86 21.61 14.71
C THR A 150 24.78 21.85 15.75
N ASN A 151 24.46 20.83 16.56
CA ASN A 151 23.40 20.87 17.60
C ASN A 151 22.03 21.27 17.04
N PRO A 152 21.47 20.45 16.13
CA PRO A 152 20.14 20.70 15.59
C PRO A 152 19.09 20.80 16.71
N LYS A 153 18.30 21.87 16.68
CA LYS A 153 17.08 21.98 17.49
C LYS A 153 15.85 21.80 16.62
N LEU A 154 14.73 21.40 17.24
CA LEU A 154 13.42 21.52 16.61
C LEU A 154 12.73 22.77 17.16
N SER A 155 11.82 23.32 16.38
CA SER A 155 10.94 24.39 16.80
C SER A 155 9.50 24.06 16.45
N VAL A 156 8.57 24.55 17.25
CA VAL A 156 7.13 24.50 16.96
C VAL A 156 6.53 25.81 17.39
N ASP A 157 5.87 26.46 16.44
CA ASP A 157 5.11 27.69 16.62
C ASP A 157 3.67 27.34 16.99
N ALA A 158 3.01 26.55 16.14
CA ALA A 158 1.65 26.09 16.39
C ALA A 158 1.36 24.74 15.75
N LEU A 159 0.35 24.05 16.28
CA LEU A 159 -0.26 22.88 15.66
C LEU A 159 -1.65 23.27 15.18
N VAL A 160 -1.94 23.11 13.88
CA VAL A 160 -3.26 23.39 13.33
C VAL A 160 -3.88 22.07 12.90
N ILE A 161 -5.08 21.76 13.40
CA ILE A 161 -5.88 20.68 12.84
C ILE A 161 -7.04 21.27 12.06
N LYS A 162 -7.26 20.75 10.86
CA LYS A 162 -8.34 21.19 9.98
C LYS A 162 -9.17 20.00 9.58
N THR A 163 -10.48 20.03 9.83
CA THR A 163 -11.36 18.96 9.33
C THR A 163 -11.22 18.84 7.83
N ASP A 164 -11.09 17.62 7.33
CA ASP A 164 -11.19 17.32 5.92
C ASP A 164 -12.69 17.25 5.55
N PRO A 165 -13.27 18.31 4.95
CA PRO A 165 -14.70 18.37 4.71
C PRO A 165 -15.14 17.28 3.72
N VAL A 166 -14.26 16.85 2.82
CA VAL A 166 -14.59 15.88 1.78
C VAL A 166 -14.73 14.48 2.36
N LYS A 167 -13.95 14.15 3.40
CA LYS A 167 -14.02 12.84 4.06
C LYS A 167 -15.15 12.74 5.09
N ASN A 168 -15.47 13.82 5.80
CA ASN A 168 -16.54 13.80 6.80
C ASN A 168 -17.95 13.75 6.18
N ASP A 169 -18.11 14.15 4.91
CA ASP A 169 -19.39 14.03 4.20
C ASP A 169 -19.65 12.62 3.62
N LEU A 170 -18.63 11.78 3.45
CA LEU A 170 -18.78 10.42 2.91
C LEU A 170 -19.56 9.48 3.85
N GLU A 171 -19.54 9.72 5.16
CA GLU A 171 -20.35 8.96 6.13
C GLU A 171 -21.86 9.22 6.00
N LYS A 172 -22.29 10.29 5.31
CA LYS A 172 -23.72 10.58 5.07
C LYS A 172 -24.36 9.67 4.02
N GLY A 173 -23.57 9.17 3.06
CA GLY A 173 -24.08 8.39 1.93
C GLY A 173 -24.56 6.97 2.28
N GLU A 174 -24.29 6.50 3.50
CA GLU A 174 -24.58 5.11 3.89
C GLU A 174 -26.04 4.85 4.32
N ASN A 175 -26.88 5.89 4.50
CA ASN A 175 -28.24 5.74 5.07
C ASN A 175 -29.40 6.00 4.09
N GLU A 176 -29.15 6.24 2.79
CA GLU A 176 -30.21 6.38 1.79
C GLU A 176 -30.24 5.17 0.83
N GLY A 177 -31.36 4.45 0.84
CA GLY A 177 -31.51 3.12 0.22
C GLY A 177 -31.30 3.06 -1.31
N ASP A 178 -30.77 1.91 -1.73
CA ASP A 178 -30.62 1.28 -3.07
C ASP A 178 -30.20 2.10 -4.31
N SER A 179 -30.36 3.42 -4.34
CA SER A 179 -29.92 4.29 -5.45
C SER A 179 -28.53 4.91 -5.21
N ALA A 180 -28.00 4.86 -3.98
CA ALA A 180 -26.70 5.45 -3.61
C ALA A 180 -25.48 4.60 -4.01
N CYS A 181 -25.65 3.31 -4.31
CA CYS A 181 -24.52 2.44 -4.68
C CYS A 181 -23.93 2.77 -6.07
N GLU A 182 -24.71 3.39 -6.97
CA GLU A 182 -24.19 3.89 -8.25
C GLU A 182 -23.43 5.23 -8.09
N ASN A 183 -23.77 6.04 -7.09
CA ASN A 183 -23.08 7.31 -6.82
C ASN A 183 -21.78 7.14 -6.01
N MET A 184 -21.72 6.20 -5.05
CA MET A 184 -20.47 5.86 -4.34
C MET A 184 -19.38 5.26 -5.25
N ARG A 185 -19.76 4.61 -6.36
CA ARG A 185 -18.84 4.08 -7.37
C ARG A 185 -18.06 5.17 -8.12
N VAL A 186 -18.60 6.40 -8.14
CA VAL A 186 -17.99 7.56 -8.79
C VAL A 186 -17.07 8.29 -7.81
N ASP A 187 -17.34 8.29 -6.50
CA ASP A 187 -16.71 9.22 -5.57
C ASP A 187 -15.31 8.85 -5.07
N ALA A 188 -14.88 7.60 -4.93
CA ALA A 188 -13.47 7.33 -4.57
C ALA A 188 -12.49 7.71 -5.71
N VAL A 189 -12.91 7.48 -6.97
CA VAL A 189 -12.15 7.84 -8.18
C VAL A 189 -12.33 9.32 -8.52
N ALA A 190 -13.50 9.91 -8.25
CA ALA A 190 -13.74 11.35 -8.38
C ALA A 190 -13.07 12.15 -7.26
N LEU A 191 -12.93 11.62 -6.05
CA LEU A 191 -12.12 12.17 -4.96
C LEU A 191 -10.65 12.22 -5.36
N ALA A 192 -10.10 11.12 -5.88
CA ALA A 192 -8.75 11.10 -6.45
C ALA A 192 -8.57 12.06 -7.64
N ARG A 193 -9.63 12.39 -8.39
CA ARG A 193 -9.62 13.38 -9.49
C ARG A 193 -9.92 14.83 -9.07
N GLN A 194 -10.71 15.06 -8.02
CA GLN A 194 -11.08 16.37 -7.47
C GLN A 194 -10.01 16.92 -6.52
N LEU A 195 -9.20 16.05 -5.93
CA LEU A 195 -7.93 16.39 -5.31
C LEU A 195 -6.90 16.82 -6.39
N GLN A 196 -7.25 17.78 -7.25
CA GLN A 196 -6.25 18.62 -7.93
C GLN A 196 -5.47 19.37 -6.83
N VAL A 197 -4.56 18.66 -6.16
CA VAL A 197 -3.64 19.20 -5.17
C VAL A 197 -2.87 20.27 -5.91
N LYS A 198 -3.19 21.53 -5.60
CA LYS A 198 -2.47 22.68 -6.14
C LYS A 198 -0.99 22.47 -5.78
N PRO A 199 -0.04 22.58 -6.72
CA PRO A 199 1.37 22.36 -6.43
C PRO A 199 1.78 23.28 -5.27
N LEU A 200 2.15 22.68 -4.14
CA LEU A 200 2.73 23.40 -3.01
C LEU A 200 4.07 23.97 -3.49
N VAL A 201 4.07 25.29 -3.69
CA VAL A 201 5.29 26.06 -3.96
C VAL A 201 6.17 26.00 -2.72
N ALA A 202 7.36 25.40 -2.82
CA ALA A 202 8.31 25.31 -1.71
C ALA A 202 9.72 25.78 -2.09
N GLY A 203 10.36 26.44 -1.12
CA GLY A 203 11.74 26.90 -1.16
C GLY A 203 12.76 25.76 -1.16
N ALA A 204 13.96 26.09 -1.65
CA ALA A 204 15.03 25.17 -2.01
C ALA A 204 15.69 24.47 -0.80
N GLY A 205 15.79 23.14 -0.84
CA GLY A 205 16.53 22.35 0.15
C GLY A 205 16.62 20.87 -0.21
N HIS A 206 15.51 20.13 -0.08
CA HIS A 206 15.35 18.75 -0.56
C HIS A 206 13.91 18.59 -1.07
N ALA A 207 13.72 18.02 -2.26
CA ALA A 207 12.41 17.92 -2.90
C ALA A 207 11.45 17.03 -2.07
N PRO A 208 10.19 17.44 -1.82
CA PRO A 208 9.27 16.64 -1.02
C PRO A 208 8.93 15.32 -1.72
N PHE A 209 8.90 14.21 -0.97
CA PHE A 209 8.72 12.84 -1.51
C PHE A 209 7.31 12.55 -2.06
N TYR A 210 6.32 13.43 -1.80
CA TYR A 210 5.03 13.45 -2.51
C TYR A 210 4.96 14.52 -3.63
N ALA A 211 6.00 15.35 -3.79
CA ALA A 211 6.24 16.13 -5.00
C ALA A 211 7.43 15.55 -5.76
N LEU A 212 7.36 14.26 -6.08
CA LEU A 212 7.98 13.85 -7.35
C LEU A 212 7.39 14.78 -8.40
N PRO A 213 8.21 15.52 -9.18
CA PRO A 213 7.74 16.57 -10.06
C PRO A 213 6.52 16.05 -10.82
N VAL A 214 5.40 16.76 -10.68
CA VAL A 214 4.22 16.52 -11.50
C VAL A 214 4.72 16.70 -12.91
N TYR A 215 4.91 15.59 -13.62
CA TYR A 215 5.58 15.60 -14.90
C TYR A 215 4.88 16.59 -15.80
N SER A 216 5.59 17.65 -16.19
CA SER A 216 5.02 18.60 -17.12
C SER A 216 5.07 17.97 -18.52
N PRO A 217 3.93 17.79 -19.21
CA PRO A 217 3.90 17.26 -20.56
C PRO A 217 4.79 18.04 -21.54
N ASP A 218 5.15 19.27 -21.20
CA ASP A 218 6.07 20.14 -21.95
C ASP A 218 7.55 19.72 -21.91
N GLY A 219 7.90 18.72 -21.09
CA GLY A 219 9.26 18.18 -20.98
C GLY A 219 10.22 19.02 -20.13
N SER A 220 9.72 19.95 -19.30
CA SER A 220 10.56 20.75 -18.39
C SER A 220 11.31 19.93 -17.34
N ASP A 221 10.84 18.73 -17.02
CA ASP A 221 11.50 17.79 -16.08
C ASP A 221 12.55 16.89 -16.77
N ILE A 222 12.75 17.04 -18.08
CA ILE A 222 13.73 16.25 -18.82
C ILE A 222 15.13 16.86 -18.59
N PRO A 223 16.12 16.06 -18.16
CA PRO A 223 17.48 16.54 -17.95
C PRO A 223 18.04 17.29 -19.18
N ALA A 224 18.67 18.44 -18.94
CA ALA A 224 19.35 19.18 -19.98
C ALA A 224 20.41 18.29 -20.65
N GLY A 225 20.38 18.20 -21.99
CA GLY A 225 21.28 17.34 -22.75
C GLY A 225 20.76 15.91 -23.01
N ALA A 226 19.54 15.57 -22.58
CA ALA A 226 18.91 14.32 -22.98
C ALA A 226 18.81 14.19 -24.51
N LEU A 227 19.23 13.03 -25.03
CA LEU A 227 19.29 12.74 -26.46
C LEU A 227 17.87 12.51 -26.99
N ASP A 228 17.45 13.28 -27.99
CA ASP A 228 16.11 13.17 -28.56
C ASP A 228 16.05 12.06 -29.61
N ARG A 229 15.15 11.10 -29.44
CA ARG A 229 14.95 9.98 -30.38
C ARG A 229 14.80 10.46 -31.83
N LYS A 230 14.18 11.60 -32.08
CA LYS A 230 13.95 12.12 -33.45
C LYS A 230 15.23 12.47 -34.21
N ASP A 231 16.34 12.68 -33.51
CA ASP A 231 17.62 13.07 -34.10
C ASP A 231 18.41 11.86 -34.63
N TYR A 232 17.84 10.65 -34.53
CA TYR A 232 18.47 9.39 -34.89
C TYR A 232 17.66 8.63 -35.95
N SER A 233 18.36 7.93 -36.83
CA SER A 233 17.76 7.17 -37.94
C SER A 233 16.91 5.98 -37.50
N SER A 234 17.15 5.44 -36.31
CA SER A 234 16.42 4.30 -35.75
C SER A 234 16.41 4.35 -34.22
N THR A 235 15.53 3.55 -33.60
CA THR A 235 15.48 3.44 -32.13
C THR A 235 16.74 2.76 -31.63
N ALA A 236 17.24 1.77 -32.36
CA ALA A 236 18.55 1.19 -32.15
C ALA A 236 19.68 2.22 -32.06
N ALA A 237 19.81 3.08 -33.08
CA ALA A 237 20.89 4.07 -33.13
C ALA A 237 20.81 5.09 -31.99
N TRP A 238 19.59 5.44 -31.57
CA TRP A 238 19.37 6.30 -30.42
C TRP A 238 19.83 5.64 -29.12
N LEU A 239 19.41 4.39 -28.88
CA LEU A 239 19.79 3.62 -27.69
C LEU A 239 21.30 3.37 -27.62
N ASP A 240 21.94 3.01 -28.74
CA ASP A 240 23.41 2.88 -28.84
C ASP A 240 24.12 4.18 -28.43
N THR A 241 23.58 5.31 -28.87
CA THR A 241 24.19 6.61 -28.59
C THR A 241 23.99 7.03 -27.13
N MET A 242 22.84 6.71 -26.53
CA MET A 242 22.61 6.93 -25.09
C MET A 242 23.62 6.17 -24.24
N GLU A 243 23.84 4.89 -24.55
CA GLU A 243 24.81 4.05 -23.86
C GLU A 243 26.24 4.58 -24.07
N ALA A 244 26.62 4.87 -25.31
CA ALA A 244 27.96 5.37 -25.63
C ALA A 244 28.28 6.76 -25.04
N GLN A 245 27.27 7.63 -24.88
CA GLN A 245 27.45 8.96 -24.30
C GLN A 245 27.17 9.03 -22.79
N HIS A 246 26.67 7.96 -22.18
CA HIS A 246 26.13 7.97 -20.81
C HIS A 246 25.18 9.14 -20.56
N LYS A 247 24.22 9.34 -21.48
CA LYS A 247 23.22 10.41 -21.38
C LYS A 247 21.80 9.87 -21.37
N PRO A 248 20.87 10.50 -20.63
CA PRO A 248 19.46 10.16 -20.69
C PRO A 248 18.88 10.35 -22.08
N GLY A 249 17.83 9.58 -22.37
CA GLY A 249 17.07 9.66 -23.60
C GLY A 249 15.78 10.42 -23.39
N LYS A 250 15.34 11.16 -24.41
CA LYS A 250 13.98 11.67 -24.50
C LYS A 250 13.30 11.26 -25.80
N ILE A 251 11.99 11.07 -25.75
CA ILE A 251 11.20 10.63 -26.89
C ILE A 251 9.88 11.41 -26.97
N GLY A 252 9.65 12.05 -28.11
CA GLY A 252 8.43 12.83 -28.35
C GLY A 252 7.27 11.95 -28.78
N SER A 253 6.06 12.51 -28.88
CA SER A 253 4.88 11.78 -29.34
C SER A 253 5.09 11.03 -30.66
N GLY A 254 4.59 9.80 -30.72
CA GLY A 254 4.69 8.92 -31.89
C GLY A 254 4.66 7.45 -31.46
N THR A 255 4.49 6.56 -32.43
CA THR A 255 4.68 5.12 -32.20
C THR A 255 6.04 4.72 -32.74
N TYR A 256 6.84 4.09 -31.90
CA TYR A 256 8.19 3.65 -32.22
C TYR A 256 8.23 2.14 -32.08
N ASP A 257 8.30 1.47 -33.23
CA ASP A 257 8.45 0.04 -33.28
C ASP A 257 9.78 -0.38 -32.67
N LEU A 258 9.70 -1.36 -31.78
CA LEU A 258 10.82 -2.03 -31.19
C LEU A 258 10.92 -3.42 -31.80
N LYS A 259 11.98 -3.64 -32.58
CA LYS A 259 12.29 -4.94 -33.17
C LYS A 259 13.02 -5.78 -32.14
N SER A 260 12.92 -7.11 -32.25
CA SER A 260 13.67 -8.04 -31.39
C SER A 260 15.17 -7.72 -31.36
N ASP A 261 15.72 -7.30 -32.50
CA ASP A 261 17.14 -7.03 -32.68
C ASP A 261 17.55 -5.69 -32.05
N ASP A 262 16.60 -4.80 -31.73
CA ASP A 262 16.89 -3.55 -31.04
C ASP A 262 17.30 -3.79 -29.57
N PHE A 263 17.09 -4.99 -29.02
CA PHE A 263 17.31 -5.28 -27.61
C PHE A 263 18.20 -6.46 -27.28
N GLN A 264 18.45 -7.37 -28.22
CA GLN A 264 19.20 -8.61 -27.94
C GLN A 264 20.65 -8.40 -27.47
N SER A 265 21.13 -7.17 -27.30
CA SER A 265 22.48 -6.91 -26.77
C SER A 265 22.65 -5.64 -25.93
N ARG A 266 21.59 -4.83 -25.70
CA ARG A 266 21.75 -3.50 -25.10
C ARG A 266 21.39 -3.49 -23.64
N ALA A 267 22.26 -2.90 -22.84
CA ALA A 267 21.99 -2.58 -21.46
C ALA A 267 21.96 -1.06 -21.32
N LEU A 268 20.76 -0.51 -21.20
CA LEU A 268 20.61 0.93 -21.05
C LEU A 268 21.10 1.33 -19.66
N THR A 269 22.09 2.21 -19.62
CA THR A 269 22.61 2.75 -18.37
C THR A 269 21.95 4.07 -18.00
N GLN A 270 20.84 4.46 -18.63
CA GLN A 270 20.34 5.83 -18.56
C GLN A 270 18.81 5.90 -18.60
N SER A 271 18.25 6.94 -17.96
CA SER A 271 16.82 7.22 -17.90
C SER A 271 16.19 7.52 -19.26
N ILE A 272 14.89 7.19 -19.41
CA ILE A 272 14.09 7.50 -20.61
C ILE A 272 12.87 8.34 -20.21
N TYR A 273 12.74 9.49 -20.85
CA TYR A 273 11.63 10.42 -20.63
C TYR A 273 10.77 10.59 -21.89
N GLY A 274 9.46 10.34 -21.78
CA GLY A 274 8.51 10.67 -22.83
C GLY A 274 8.03 12.11 -22.73
N TYR A 275 7.88 12.87 -23.81
CA TYR A 275 7.24 14.19 -23.78
C TYR A 275 6.09 14.29 -24.78
N ASP A 276 5.09 15.11 -24.46
CA ASP A 276 3.93 15.31 -25.32
C ASP A 276 4.15 16.52 -26.24
N THR A 277 4.02 16.29 -27.54
CA THR A 277 4.03 17.35 -28.56
C THR A 277 2.62 17.81 -28.94
N GLY A 278 1.61 17.47 -28.12
CA GLY A 278 0.18 17.67 -28.39
C GLY A 278 -0.45 16.54 -29.19
N ARG A 279 0.22 15.39 -29.30
CA ARG A 279 -0.25 14.21 -30.06
C ARG A 279 -0.43 12.98 -29.17
N GLY A 280 -0.32 13.15 -27.86
CA GLY A 280 -0.41 12.09 -26.87
C GLY A 280 0.95 11.53 -26.48
N ARG A 281 0.92 10.59 -25.54
CA ARG A 281 2.12 9.94 -24.99
C ARG A 281 2.89 9.20 -26.10
N PRO A 282 4.23 9.25 -26.11
CA PRO A 282 5.04 8.36 -26.94
C PRO A 282 4.68 6.89 -26.66
N VAL A 283 4.58 6.09 -27.71
CA VAL A 283 4.31 4.66 -27.65
C VAL A 283 5.56 3.91 -28.11
N LEU A 284 6.07 3.04 -27.25
CA LEU A 284 7.06 2.03 -27.60
C LEU A 284 6.32 0.71 -27.82
N GLU A 285 6.35 0.21 -29.06
CA GLU A 285 5.55 -0.93 -29.51
C GLU A 285 6.43 -2.16 -29.72
N GLY A 286 6.26 -3.19 -28.88
CA GLY A 286 6.93 -4.48 -29.05
C GLY A 286 6.22 -5.38 -30.06
N HIS A 287 6.98 -6.07 -30.91
CA HIS A 287 6.44 -7.01 -31.90
C HIS A 287 6.70 -8.48 -31.53
N GLY A 288 6.47 -8.84 -30.27
CA GLY A 288 6.53 -10.24 -29.84
C GLY A 288 7.04 -10.46 -28.42
N ARG A 289 7.14 -11.75 -28.06
CA ARG A 289 7.44 -12.22 -26.71
C ARG A 289 8.88 -11.94 -26.22
N SER A 290 9.75 -11.41 -27.08
CA SER A 290 11.19 -11.28 -26.80
C SER A 290 11.70 -9.84 -26.75
N SER A 291 10.80 -8.85 -26.67
CA SER A 291 11.20 -7.44 -26.54
C SER A 291 11.54 -7.18 -25.07
N LEU A 292 12.83 -7.17 -24.72
CA LEU A 292 13.35 -7.00 -23.36
C LEU A 292 14.04 -5.64 -23.24
N PHE A 293 13.75 -4.85 -22.20
CA PHE A 293 14.61 -3.72 -21.85
C PHE A 293 15.46 -4.11 -20.63
N TYR A 294 16.77 -3.96 -20.75
CA TYR A 294 17.71 -4.18 -19.65
C TYR A 294 18.24 -2.82 -19.20
N LEU A 295 18.16 -2.52 -17.90
CA LEU A 295 18.70 -1.28 -17.35
C LEU A 295 19.85 -1.60 -16.37
N ARG A 296 20.99 -0.88 -16.47
CA ARG A 296 22.26 -1.19 -15.78
C ARG A 296 22.81 -0.12 -14.83
N ALA A 297 22.10 0.99 -14.61
CA ALA A 297 22.64 2.11 -13.86
C ALA A 297 21.86 2.45 -12.60
N SER A 298 22.50 3.23 -11.73
CA SER A 298 21.84 3.90 -10.62
C SER A 298 20.98 5.07 -11.12
N GLY A 299 19.96 5.46 -10.35
CA GLY A 299 19.19 6.68 -10.60
C GLY A 299 18.26 6.60 -11.82
N ILE A 300 17.84 5.38 -12.19
CA ILE A 300 17.02 5.14 -13.37
C ILE A 300 15.64 5.75 -13.19
N ARG A 301 15.20 6.50 -14.21
CA ARG A 301 13.82 6.96 -14.34
C ARG A 301 13.23 6.56 -15.69
N ILE A 302 12.08 5.88 -15.66
CA ILE A 302 11.20 5.72 -16.81
C ILE A 302 9.94 6.53 -16.54
N GLN A 303 9.64 7.49 -17.42
CA GLN A 303 8.52 8.39 -17.18
C GLN A 303 7.74 8.74 -18.46
N TYR A 304 6.41 8.80 -18.34
CA TYR A 304 5.48 9.30 -19.37
C TYR A 304 5.53 8.55 -20.72
N LEU A 305 5.73 7.23 -20.68
CA LEU A 305 5.71 6.36 -21.85
C LEU A 305 4.43 5.53 -21.91
N THR A 306 4.00 5.18 -23.12
CA THR A 306 3.13 4.02 -23.34
C THR A 306 3.98 2.86 -23.84
N LEU A 307 3.91 1.71 -23.19
CA LEU A 307 4.63 0.49 -23.53
C LEU A 307 3.59 -0.54 -23.95
N ARG A 308 3.58 -0.93 -25.22
CA ARG A 308 2.53 -1.81 -25.79
C ARG A 308 3.10 -3.11 -26.34
N ASN A 309 2.37 -4.21 -26.16
CA ASN A 309 2.62 -5.51 -26.79
C ASN A 309 4.03 -6.07 -26.50
N MET A 310 4.58 -5.75 -25.33
CA MET A 310 5.91 -6.21 -24.92
C MET A 310 5.83 -7.58 -24.22
N GLY A 311 6.71 -8.49 -24.61
CA GLY A 311 6.72 -9.86 -24.14
C GLY A 311 7.09 -10.10 -22.68
N ILE A 312 8.30 -9.68 -22.26
CA ILE A 312 8.94 -9.97 -20.97
C ILE A 312 9.88 -8.77 -20.64
N PRO A 313 10.36 -8.55 -19.39
CA PRO A 313 10.33 -7.26 -18.68
C PRO A 313 11.02 -6.06 -19.31
N ILE A 314 10.56 -4.87 -18.89
CA ILE A 314 11.15 -3.57 -19.27
C ILE A 314 12.37 -3.20 -18.40
N ILE A 315 12.53 -3.84 -17.24
CA ILE A 315 13.68 -3.63 -16.38
C ILE A 315 14.03 -4.99 -15.82
N SER A 316 15.13 -5.56 -16.27
CA SER A 316 15.81 -6.66 -15.60
C SER A 316 17.20 -6.18 -15.23
N ILE A 317 17.52 -6.29 -13.95
CA ILE A 317 18.88 -6.19 -13.43
C ILE A 317 19.18 -7.61 -12.95
N ASP A 318 19.88 -8.42 -13.74
CA ASP A 318 20.25 -9.80 -13.41
C ASP A 318 21.60 -10.17 -14.05
N HIS A 319 22.42 -10.92 -13.32
CA HIS A 319 23.56 -11.67 -13.85
C HIS A 319 23.06 -13.07 -14.26
N TRP A 320 22.52 -13.18 -15.48
CA TRP A 320 21.85 -14.41 -15.96
C TRP A 320 22.82 -15.59 -16.10
N LYS A 321 23.11 -16.30 -15.00
CA LYS A 321 23.60 -17.69 -15.05
C LYS A 321 22.41 -18.62 -15.23
N SER A 322 21.97 -18.77 -16.49
CA SER A 322 21.09 -19.83 -16.99
C SER A 322 19.99 -20.29 -16.01
N TYR A 323 18.96 -19.46 -15.79
CA TYR A 323 17.74 -19.94 -15.12
C TYR A 323 16.98 -20.89 -16.06
N ASN A 324 16.93 -22.17 -15.70
CA ASN A 324 16.13 -23.16 -16.44
C ASN A 324 14.65 -22.93 -16.12
N PHE A 325 13.95 -22.22 -17.00
CA PHE A 325 12.48 -22.13 -16.95
C PHE A 325 11.86 -23.51 -17.21
N GLY A 326 11.56 -24.24 -16.13
CA GLY A 326 10.60 -25.34 -16.10
C GLY A 326 10.89 -26.51 -17.04
N GLY A 327 12.07 -27.14 -16.96
CA GLY A 327 12.31 -28.54 -17.41
C GLY A 327 12.10 -28.87 -18.90
N LYS A 328 11.56 -27.95 -19.71
CA LYS A 328 11.46 -28.06 -21.16
C LYS A 328 12.39 -27.01 -21.74
N LYS A 329 13.39 -27.47 -22.50
CA LYS A 329 14.30 -26.68 -23.33
C LYS A 329 13.56 -26.01 -24.51
N GLY A 330 12.44 -25.34 -24.24
CA GLY A 330 11.55 -24.76 -25.23
C GLY A 330 11.74 -23.25 -25.35
N LEU A 331 12.50 -22.85 -26.38
CA LEU A 331 12.30 -21.60 -27.14
C LEU A 331 12.58 -20.25 -26.44
N LEU A 332 13.70 -20.16 -25.73
CA LEU A 332 14.60 -19.01 -25.90
C LEU A 332 16.03 -19.57 -26.03
N HIS A 333 16.29 -20.20 -27.18
CA HIS A 333 17.64 -20.65 -27.51
C HIS A 333 18.44 -19.42 -27.95
N TRP A 334 19.10 -18.76 -27.00
CA TRP A 334 20.21 -17.88 -27.34
C TRP A 334 21.28 -18.76 -28.00
N PRO A 335 21.85 -18.40 -29.16
CA PRO A 335 22.91 -19.19 -29.77
C PRO A 335 24.07 -19.33 -28.77
N THR A 336 24.30 -20.56 -28.31
CA THR A 336 25.49 -21.07 -27.60
C THR A 336 26.31 -20.01 -26.85
N TYR A 337 25.91 -19.82 -25.59
CA TYR A 337 26.69 -19.29 -24.47
C TYR A 337 28.19 -19.70 -24.54
N GLN A 338 29.08 -18.72 -24.76
CA GLN A 338 30.53 -18.85 -24.55
C GLN A 338 30.88 -18.34 -23.13
N PRO A 339 31.37 -19.19 -22.21
CA PRO A 339 31.58 -18.82 -20.80
C PRO A 339 32.73 -17.84 -20.52
N ASP A 340 33.57 -17.50 -21.50
CA ASP A 340 34.95 -17.05 -21.21
C ASP A 340 35.23 -15.54 -21.42
N THR A 341 34.21 -14.71 -21.69
CA THR A 341 34.43 -13.26 -21.95
C THR A 341 33.65 -12.31 -21.03
N HIS A 342 33.07 -12.79 -19.93
CA HIS A 342 32.39 -11.90 -19.00
C HIS A 342 33.40 -11.04 -18.23
N ALA A 343 33.45 -9.75 -18.58
CA ALA A 343 33.85 -8.71 -17.65
C ALA A 343 33.07 -8.93 -16.35
N GLN A 344 33.78 -9.09 -15.23
CA GLN A 344 33.18 -9.14 -13.90
C GLN A 344 32.18 -7.98 -13.79
N MET A 345 30.90 -8.28 -13.57
CA MET A 345 29.97 -7.25 -13.14
C MET A 345 30.53 -6.69 -11.83
N VAL A 346 30.68 -5.37 -11.77
CA VAL A 346 31.10 -4.68 -10.55
C VAL A 346 29.99 -4.90 -9.54
N HIS A 347 30.19 -5.84 -8.63
CA HIS A 347 29.22 -6.24 -7.60
C HIS A 347 29.09 -5.20 -6.45
N ASP A 348 29.81 -4.07 -6.55
CA ASP A 348 30.13 -3.24 -5.38
C ASP A 348 29.60 -1.79 -5.46
N ALA A 349 28.72 -1.46 -6.40
CA ALA A 349 28.12 -0.13 -6.46
C ALA A 349 26.65 -0.18 -6.01
N ASP A 350 26.34 0.55 -4.94
CA ASP A 350 24.96 0.83 -4.51
C ASP A 350 24.17 1.41 -5.68
N ILE A 351 22.93 0.95 -5.85
CA ILE A 351 22.02 1.43 -6.89
C ILE A 351 21.15 2.52 -6.25
N ASP A 352 21.39 3.77 -6.62
CA ASP A 352 20.50 4.90 -6.32
C ASP A 352 19.06 4.62 -6.80
N ASP A 353 18.13 5.47 -6.37
CA ASP A 353 16.69 5.32 -6.57
C ASP A 353 16.26 4.90 -7.99
N ILE A 354 15.29 3.99 -8.04
CA ILE A 354 14.65 3.56 -9.27
C ILE A 354 13.24 4.13 -9.30
N ALA A 355 12.86 4.81 -10.38
CA ALA A 355 11.52 5.35 -10.55
C ALA A 355 10.85 4.93 -11.87
N VAL A 356 9.64 4.38 -11.79
CA VAL A 356 8.75 4.12 -12.94
C VAL A 356 7.44 4.86 -12.70
N MET A 357 7.27 5.97 -13.41
CA MET A 357 6.26 6.97 -13.07
C MET A 357 5.42 7.38 -14.27
N ASP A 358 4.12 7.58 -14.06
CA ASP A 358 3.23 8.17 -15.08
C ASP A 358 3.18 7.39 -16.41
N CYS A 359 3.55 6.12 -16.42
CA CYS A 359 3.58 5.28 -17.60
C CYS A 359 2.24 4.58 -17.85
N ARG A 360 2.03 4.16 -19.10
CA ARG A 360 0.90 3.32 -19.51
C ARG A 360 1.45 2.02 -20.09
N PHE A 361 0.92 0.88 -19.67
CA PHE A 361 1.37 -0.43 -20.10
C PHE A 361 0.18 -1.17 -20.69
N GLU A 362 0.30 -1.66 -21.92
CA GLU A 362 -0.80 -2.24 -22.67
C GLU A 362 -0.41 -3.61 -23.22
N ASN A 363 -1.14 -4.65 -22.84
CA ASN A 363 -0.89 -6.03 -23.31
C ASN A 363 0.56 -6.49 -23.10
N ILE A 364 1.13 -6.14 -21.97
CA ILE A 364 2.49 -6.50 -21.61
C ILE A 364 2.51 -7.83 -20.84
N GLY A 365 3.57 -8.63 -20.99
CA GLY A 365 3.76 -9.80 -20.15
C GLY A 365 3.94 -9.41 -18.69
N ILE A 366 5.06 -8.75 -18.38
CA ILE A 366 5.38 -8.17 -17.08
C ILE A 366 6.02 -6.81 -17.30
N ALA A 367 5.61 -5.81 -16.52
CA ALA A 367 6.10 -4.45 -16.67
C ALA A 367 7.54 -4.35 -16.18
N VAL A 368 7.78 -4.79 -14.95
CA VAL A 368 9.01 -4.52 -14.20
C VAL A 368 9.42 -5.80 -13.46
N LEU A 369 10.66 -6.25 -13.61
CA LEU A 369 11.14 -7.51 -13.02
C LEU A 369 12.58 -7.40 -12.54
N PHE A 370 12.77 -7.20 -11.25
CA PHE A 370 14.09 -7.23 -10.63
C PHE A 370 14.40 -8.64 -10.14
N ILE A 371 15.46 -9.25 -10.64
CA ILE A 371 15.86 -10.62 -10.26
C ILE A 371 17.28 -10.58 -9.72
N LYS A 372 17.37 -10.77 -8.40
CA LYS A 372 18.48 -11.39 -7.64
C LYS A 372 19.85 -10.68 -7.61
N GLU A 373 20.48 -10.72 -6.43
CA GLU A 373 21.90 -10.45 -6.12
C GLU A 373 22.43 -9.01 -6.22
N PHE A 374 21.56 -8.01 -6.12
CA PHE A 374 22.02 -6.63 -5.87
C PHE A 374 22.02 -6.32 -4.38
N HIS A 375 23.12 -5.72 -3.95
CA HIS A 375 23.26 -5.09 -2.65
C HIS A 375 22.99 -3.59 -2.80
N GLY A 376 22.38 -2.98 -1.79
CA GLY A 376 22.19 -1.52 -1.71
C GLY A 376 21.33 -0.89 -2.81
N ILE A 377 20.16 -1.45 -3.12
CA ILE A 377 19.14 -0.61 -3.77
C ILE A 377 18.58 0.30 -2.68
N HIS A 378 18.57 1.62 -2.89
CA HIS A 378 17.91 2.53 -1.96
C HIS A 378 16.38 2.43 -2.15
N ASP A 379 15.79 3.46 -2.77
CA ASP A 379 14.35 3.54 -2.90
C ASP A 379 13.87 3.08 -4.26
N ILE A 380 12.73 2.38 -4.27
CA ILE A 380 12.03 2.02 -5.50
C ILE A 380 10.66 2.67 -5.54
N HIS A 381 10.46 3.55 -6.51
CA HIS A 381 9.21 4.25 -6.74
C HIS A 381 8.50 3.72 -7.98
N ILE A 382 7.29 3.21 -7.78
CA ILE A 382 6.40 2.82 -8.87
C ILE A 382 5.06 3.48 -8.61
N GLY A 383 4.76 4.54 -9.35
CA GLY A 383 3.53 5.26 -9.11
C GLY A 383 2.90 5.97 -10.29
N ARG A 384 1.59 6.23 -10.14
CA ARG A 384 0.75 6.88 -11.16
C ARG A 384 0.75 6.17 -12.52
N ASN A 385 1.04 4.86 -12.52
CA ASN A 385 1.04 4.08 -13.73
C ASN A 385 -0.34 3.54 -14.06
N GLN A 386 -0.60 3.30 -15.34
CA GLN A 386 -1.79 2.59 -15.79
C GLN A 386 -1.39 1.31 -16.52
N ALA A 387 -1.87 0.16 -16.06
CA ALA A 387 -1.67 -1.11 -16.74
C ALA A 387 -3.02 -1.66 -17.24
N ILE A 388 -3.09 -2.00 -18.53
CA ILE A 388 -4.30 -2.45 -19.21
C ILE A 388 -4.01 -3.72 -19.98
N GLY A 389 -4.69 -4.80 -19.63
CA GLY A 389 -4.42 -6.11 -20.22
C GLY A 389 -3.01 -6.61 -19.91
N GLY A 390 -2.70 -7.80 -20.41
CA GLY A 390 -1.41 -8.45 -20.15
C GLY A 390 -1.47 -9.47 -19.02
N SER A 391 -0.31 -9.86 -18.51
CA SER A 391 -0.25 -10.97 -17.55
C SER A 391 0.20 -10.57 -16.15
N GLY A 392 1.05 -9.56 -15.98
CA GLY A 392 1.59 -9.04 -14.70
C GLY A 392 2.18 -7.64 -14.78
N PHE A 393 2.49 -7.04 -13.62
CA PHE A 393 3.05 -5.68 -13.56
C PHE A 393 4.45 -5.67 -12.96
N THR A 394 4.62 -5.88 -11.65
CA THR A 394 5.91 -5.71 -10.98
C THR A 394 6.29 -6.91 -10.12
N ALA A 395 7.53 -7.36 -10.26
CA ALA A 395 8.13 -8.35 -9.38
C ALA A 395 9.54 -7.95 -8.94
N PHE A 396 9.79 -8.03 -7.64
CA PHE A 396 11.03 -7.74 -6.94
C PHE A 396 11.50 -8.97 -6.20
N GLN A 397 12.44 -9.69 -6.80
CA GLN A 397 13.15 -10.79 -6.18
C GLN A 397 14.57 -10.34 -5.80
N THR A 398 14.67 -9.22 -5.07
CA THR A 398 15.95 -8.69 -4.57
C THR A 398 16.09 -8.94 -3.07
N TYR A 399 17.35 -9.06 -2.63
CA TYR A 399 17.72 -9.25 -1.23
C TYR A 399 18.21 -7.97 -0.57
N ASP A 400 18.13 -6.80 -1.18
CA ASP A 400 18.68 -5.60 -0.55
C ASP A 400 17.99 -4.37 -1.14
N PHE A 401 16.98 -3.88 -0.43
CA PHE A 401 16.33 -2.61 -0.72
C PHE A 401 15.95 -1.91 0.58
N ASP A 402 16.01 -0.58 0.61
CA ASP A 402 15.54 0.22 1.75
C ASP A 402 14.01 0.26 1.76
N ASP A 403 13.42 0.96 0.78
CA ASP A 403 11.98 1.18 0.69
C ASP A 403 11.41 0.92 -0.70
N ILE A 404 10.21 0.34 -0.75
CA ILE A 404 9.40 0.23 -1.98
C ILE A 404 8.13 1.06 -1.81
N TYR A 405 7.98 2.07 -2.68
CA TYR A 405 6.81 2.93 -2.78
C TYR A 405 5.99 2.56 -4.01
N PHE A 406 4.87 1.89 -3.80
CA PHE A 406 3.93 1.48 -4.85
C PHE A 406 2.61 2.25 -4.74
N TYR A 407 2.44 3.33 -5.48
CA TYR A 407 1.32 4.25 -5.21
C TYR A 407 0.57 4.81 -6.41
N GLN A 408 -0.75 5.03 -6.26
CA GLN A 408 -1.60 5.61 -7.31
C GLN A 408 -1.56 4.85 -8.65
N ASN A 409 -1.24 3.56 -8.65
CA ASN A 409 -1.25 2.74 -9.85
C ASN A 409 -2.68 2.26 -10.14
N ARG A 410 -3.03 2.19 -11.43
CA ARG A 410 -4.34 1.73 -11.90
C ARG A 410 -4.20 0.54 -12.82
N LEU A 411 -4.89 -0.54 -12.49
CA LEU A 411 -4.83 -1.80 -13.21
C LEU A 411 -6.22 -2.24 -13.62
N THR A 412 -6.39 -2.53 -14.90
CA THR A 412 -7.69 -2.86 -15.46
C THR A 412 -7.59 -3.96 -16.49
N ASP A 413 -8.55 -4.89 -16.46
CA ASP A 413 -8.82 -5.85 -17.53
C ASP A 413 -7.64 -6.80 -17.84
N PHE A 414 -6.96 -7.26 -16.79
CA PHE A 414 -5.96 -8.32 -16.92
C PHE A 414 -6.66 -9.66 -17.11
N ASP A 415 -6.61 -10.21 -18.32
CA ASP A 415 -7.06 -11.56 -18.61
C ASP A 415 -5.87 -12.40 -19.05
N GLN A 416 -5.68 -13.54 -18.40
CA GLN A 416 -4.63 -14.44 -18.81
C GLN A 416 -5.04 -15.21 -20.06
N GLY A 417 -4.36 -14.93 -21.17
CA GLY A 417 -4.27 -15.95 -22.21
C GLY A 417 -3.78 -17.29 -21.64
N THR A 418 -4.09 -18.39 -22.31
CA THR A 418 -3.87 -19.79 -21.87
C THR A 418 -2.42 -20.22 -21.58
N HIS A 419 -1.44 -19.31 -21.57
CA HIS A 419 -0.01 -19.60 -21.66
C HIS A 419 0.90 -18.80 -20.70
N ALA A 420 0.38 -18.19 -19.63
CA ALA A 420 1.21 -17.40 -18.71
C ALA A 420 1.94 -18.27 -17.66
N ALA A 421 3.19 -17.89 -17.33
CA ALA A 421 4.01 -18.54 -16.31
C ALA A 421 3.61 -18.10 -14.88
N ASN A 422 4.02 -18.87 -13.87
CA ASN A 422 3.55 -18.76 -12.47
C ASN A 422 3.67 -17.38 -11.79
N TRP A 423 4.59 -16.56 -12.26
CA TRP A 423 4.96 -15.26 -11.70
C TRP A 423 4.30 -14.11 -12.45
N ALA A 424 3.69 -14.40 -13.60
CA ALA A 424 2.97 -13.40 -14.34
C ALA A 424 1.81 -12.83 -13.48
N GLN A 425 1.20 -13.62 -12.61
CA GLN A 425 -0.07 -13.25 -11.99
C GLN A 425 0.04 -12.28 -10.80
N THR A 426 1.23 -11.74 -10.50
CA THR A 426 1.42 -10.84 -9.36
C THR A 426 1.64 -9.40 -9.82
N LEU A 427 0.90 -8.46 -9.24
CA LEU A 427 1.07 -7.04 -9.50
C LEU A 427 2.27 -6.46 -8.76
N LEU A 428 2.38 -6.72 -7.47
CA LEU A 428 3.52 -6.36 -6.64
C LEU A 428 3.99 -7.62 -5.93
N TRP A 429 5.02 -8.25 -6.47
CA TRP A 429 5.71 -9.33 -5.78
C TRP A 429 6.97 -8.75 -5.12
N VAL A 430 7.15 -8.92 -3.82
CA VAL A 430 8.36 -8.53 -3.10
C VAL A 430 8.85 -9.70 -2.26
N GLY A 431 10.16 -9.96 -2.33
CA GLY A 431 10.84 -10.96 -1.50
C GLY A 431 11.02 -12.31 -2.20
N THR A 432 11.48 -13.31 -1.44
CA THR A 432 11.77 -14.64 -1.99
C THR A 432 11.01 -15.73 -1.26
N ASN A 433 11.16 -16.98 -1.71
CA ASN A 433 10.74 -18.14 -0.91
C ASN A 433 11.86 -18.62 0.03
N ASP A 434 13.05 -18.05 -0.09
CA ASP A 434 14.22 -18.49 0.65
C ASP A 434 14.30 -17.75 1.98
N ILE A 435 13.62 -18.34 2.98
CA ILE A 435 13.55 -17.86 4.36
C ILE A 435 14.91 -17.83 5.09
N THR A 436 15.99 -18.33 4.48
CA THR A 436 17.31 -18.37 5.12
C THR A 436 17.97 -16.99 5.21
N HIS A 437 17.55 -16.05 4.36
CA HIS A 437 18.03 -14.67 4.35
C HIS A 437 17.05 -13.74 5.06
N LYS A 438 16.88 -13.92 6.38
CA LYS A 438 16.17 -12.94 7.21
C LYS A 438 16.92 -11.61 7.15
N GLN A 439 16.28 -10.58 6.64
CA GLN A 439 16.90 -9.27 6.53
C GLN A 439 16.14 -8.22 7.31
N THR A 440 16.91 -7.28 7.87
CA THR A 440 16.45 -6.21 8.74
C THR A 440 16.28 -4.93 7.93
N ASN A 441 15.15 -4.25 8.11
CA ASN A 441 14.83 -2.91 7.57
C ASN A 441 14.42 -2.87 6.10
N ARG A 442 13.32 -3.54 5.75
CA ARG A 442 12.70 -3.40 4.43
C ARG A 442 11.26 -2.97 4.56
N ASN A 443 10.94 -1.82 3.98
CA ASN A 443 9.60 -1.29 4.05
C ASN A 443 8.92 -1.35 2.68
N VAL A 444 7.64 -1.72 2.68
CA VAL A 444 6.82 -1.73 1.48
C VAL A 444 5.56 -0.91 1.75
N PHE A 445 5.38 0.15 0.97
CA PHE A 445 4.24 1.06 1.05
C PHE A 445 3.43 0.95 -0.23
N ALA A 446 2.28 0.28 -0.17
CA ALA A 446 1.34 0.15 -1.27
C ALA A 446 0.10 1.04 -1.01
N GLU A 447 0.03 2.22 -1.63
CA GLU A 447 -0.97 3.22 -1.28
C GLU A 447 -1.79 3.76 -2.47
N PHE A 448 -3.10 3.96 -2.29
CA PHE A 448 -3.97 4.61 -3.29
C PHE A 448 -4.03 3.91 -4.65
N ASN A 449 -3.78 2.60 -4.72
CA ASN A 449 -3.83 1.86 -5.97
C ASN A 449 -5.26 1.35 -6.25
N GLU A 450 -5.56 1.16 -7.53
CA GLU A 450 -6.82 0.60 -8.01
C GLU A 450 -6.53 -0.62 -8.89
N ALA A 451 -7.13 -1.77 -8.57
CA ALA A 451 -7.12 -2.95 -9.44
C ALA A 451 -8.55 -3.42 -9.72
N ARG A 452 -8.89 -3.57 -11.00
CA ARG A 452 -10.21 -3.97 -11.47
C ARG A 452 -10.18 -5.05 -12.54
N ASN A 453 -11.18 -5.93 -12.52
CA ASN A 453 -11.41 -6.94 -13.56
C ASN A 453 -10.18 -7.82 -13.82
N ILE A 454 -9.46 -8.22 -12.78
CA ILE A 454 -8.30 -9.08 -12.92
C ILE A 454 -8.78 -10.53 -12.87
N ARG A 455 -8.61 -11.24 -13.98
CA ARG A 455 -8.99 -12.63 -14.16
C ARG A 455 -7.78 -13.51 -14.35
N SER A 456 -7.61 -14.46 -13.46
CA SER A 456 -6.71 -15.58 -13.71
C SER A 456 -7.48 -16.66 -14.45
N ALA A 457 -7.08 -16.95 -15.68
CA ALA A 457 -7.67 -17.98 -16.54
C ALA A 457 -6.82 -19.27 -16.60
N HIS A 458 -5.88 -19.45 -15.66
CA HIS A 458 -4.99 -20.61 -15.73
C HIS A 458 -5.70 -21.90 -15.29
N SER A 459 -5.75 -22.87 -16.20
CA SER A 459 -6.31 -24.21 -15.97
C SER A 459 -5.36 -25.18 -15.26
N TYR A 460 -4.10 -24.81 -15.03
CA TYR A 460 -3.13 -25.69 -14.38
C TYR A 460 -3.22 -25.62 -12.85
N ASN A 461 -3.35 -26.81 -12.26
CA ASN A 461 -3.60 -27.11 -10.86
C ASN A 461 -2.45 -26.80 -9.87
N LYS A 462 -1.53 -25.88 -10.15
CA LYS A 462 -0.35 -25.63 -9.28
C LYS A 462 0.19 -24.19 -9.33
N VAL A 463 -0.62 -23.21 -9.73
CA VAL A 463 -0.10 -21.88 -10.04
C VAL A 463 -0.83 -20.78 -9.27
N ASN A 464 -0.06 -19.85 -8.70
CA ASN A 464 -0.51 -18.74 -7.85
C ASN A 464 -1.36 -17.73 -8.65
N ALA A 465 -2.67 -17.85 -8.57
CA ALA A 465 -3.58 -17.03 -9.35
C ALA A 465 -3.74 -15.60 -8.82
N ALA A 466 -3.70 -14.62 -9.74
CA ALA A 466 -4.11 -13.22 -9.56
C ALA A 466 -3.86 -12.64 -8.16
N VAL A 467 -2.60 -12.30 -7.88
CA VAL A 467 -2.18 -11.66 -6.64
C VAL A 467 -1.94 -10.17 -6.85
N PHE A 468 -2.60 -9.31 -6.08
CA PHE A 468 -2.29 -7.87 -6.11
C PHE A 468 -0.95 -7.63 -5.40
N CYS A 469 -0.82 -8.07 -4.15
CA CYS A 469 0.42 -7.99 -3.38
C CYS A 469 0.82 -9.38 -2.91
N ASP A 470 1.99 -9.86 -3.33
CA ASP A 470 2.67 -11.02 -2.74
C ASP A 470 3.92 -10.48 -2.04
N ILE A 471 3.87 -10.28 -0.73
CA ILE A 471 4.95 -9.64 0.01
C ILE A 471 5.52 -10.65 0.99
N ARG A 472 6.82 -10.89 0.89
CA ARG A 472 7.56 -11.89 1.68
C ARG A 472 8.81 -11.26 2.24
N ASP A 473 9.21 -11.70 3.43
CA ASP A 473 10.48 -11.37 4.05
C ASP A 473 10.71 -9.85 4.23
N CYS A 474 9.62 -9.08 4.44
CA CYS A 474 9.65 -7.64 4.70
C CYS A 474 9.30 -7.34 6.16
N SER A 475 9.92 -6.30 6.73
CA SER A 475 9.72 -5.94 8.14
C SER A 475 8.48 -5.08 8.33
N ASN A 476 8.34 -3.97 7.59
CA ASN A 476 7.20 -3.07 7.73
C ASN A 476 6.43 -2.96 6.41
N VAL A 477 5.21 -3.48 6.39
CA VAL A 477 4.39 -3.46 5.18
C VAL A 477 3.12 -2.68 5.46
N SER A 478 2.88 -1.63 4.69
CA SER A 478 1.66 -0.81 4.75
C SER A 478 0.93 -0.91 3.42
N ILE A 479 -0.30 -1.41 3.45
CA ILE A 479 -1.21 -1.47 2.31
C ILE A 479 -2.41 -0.59 2.66
N ALA A 480 -2.43 0.65 2.17
CA ALA A 480 -3.40 1.65 2.59
C ALA A 480 -4.20 2.27 1.44
N TYR A 481 -5.49 2.53 1.66
CA TYR A 481 -6.34 3.27 0.72
C TYR A 481 -6.45 2.65 -0.70
N ASN A 482 -6.28 1.34 -0.83
CA ASN A 482 -6.36 0.65 -2.11
C ASN A 482 -7.79 0.19 -2.42
N VAL A 483 -8.13 0.11 -3.70
CA VAL A 483 -9.42 -0.40 -4.17
C VAL A 483 -9.20 -1.61 -5.07
N PHE A 484 -9.68 -2.75 -4.63
CA PHE A 484 -9.65 -4.01 -5.36
C PHE A 484 -11.07 -4.38 -5.76
N LYS A 485 -11.28 -4.64 -7.05
CA LYS A 485 -12.61 -4.89 -7.57
C LYS A 485 -12.61 -5.99 -8.62
N ASP A 486 -13.58 -6.90 -8.55
CA ASP A 486 -13.79 -7.93 -9.57
C ASP A 486 -12.49 -8.73 -9.84
N MET A 487 -11.78 -9.06 -8.75
CA MET A 487 -10.59 -9.89 -8.75
C MET A 487 -11.04 -11.36 -8.79
N VAL A 488 -11.49 -11.80 -9.97
CA VAL A 488 -12.14 -13.10 -10.15
C VAL A 488 -11.11 -14.11 -10.61
N ASN A 489 -10.74 -15.02 -9.73
CA ASN A 489 -9.95 -16.16 -10.15
C ASN A 489 -10.86 -17.29 -10.64
N THR A 490 -10.60 -17.85 -11.82
CA THR A 490 -11.46 -18.87 -12.43
C THR A 490 -11.35 -20.26 -11.79
N LYS A 491 -10.32 -20.51 -10.96
CA LYS A 491 -10.14 -21.76 -10.22
C LYS A 491 -9.56 -21.55 -8.82
N ALA A 492 -10.29 -21.93 -7.78
CA ALA A 492 -9.83 -21.92 -6.39
C ALA A 492 -8.64 -22.86 -6.16
N HIS A 493 -7.42 -22.32 -6.29
CA HIS A 493 -6.19 -22.98 -5.85
C HIS A 493 -5.64 -22.32 -4.58
N SER A 494 -4.67 -22.96 -3.94
CA SER A 494 -4.05 -22.52 -2.69
C SER A 494 -3.50 -21.08 -2.73
N ASP A 495 -3.05 -20.55 -3.84
CA ASP A 495 -2.32 -19.27 -3.80
C ASP A 495 -3.05 -18.17 -4.56
N CYS A 496 -4.37 -18.12 -4.39
CA CYS A 496 -5.24 -17.20 -5.10
C CYS A 496 -5.73 -16.11 -4.16
N ASN A 497 -4.97 -15.02 -4.04
CA ASN A 497 -5.15 -14.02 -2.98
C ASN A 497 -5.00 -12.62 -3.52
N VAL A 498 -5.87 -11.67 -3.18
CA VAL A 498 -5.60 -10.26 -3.50
C VAL A 498 -4.36 -9.79 -2.75
N VAL A 499 -4.31 -10.05 -1.44
CA VAL A 499 -3.12 -9.80 -0.63
C VAL A 499 -2.63 -11.12 -0.05
N TYR A 500 -1.39 -11.45 -0.36
CA TYR A 500 -0.63 -12.53 0.25
C TYR A 500 0.56 -11.93 0.99
N SER A 501 0.68 -12.22 2.27
CA SER A 501 1.80 -11.72 3.06
C SER A 501 2.46 -12.81 3.91
N LYS A 502 3.79 -12.81 3.92
CA LYS A 502 4.68 -13.54 4.84
C LYS A 502 5.65 -12.55 5.48
N THR A 503 5.10 -11.65 6.29
CA THR A 503 5.81 -10.48 6.82
C THR A 503 5.57 -10.39 8.32
N ASP A 504 6.47 -9.70 9.03
CA ASP A 504 6.36 -9.60 10.48
C ASP A 504 5.35 -8.51 10.91
N ASP A 505 5.40 -7.31 10.30
CA ASP A 505 4.48 -6.20 10.61
C ASP A 505 3.71 -5.74 9.38
N LEU A 506 2.51 -6.31 9.18
CA LEU A 506 1.60 -5.93 8.10
C LEU A 506 0.46 -5.04 8.61
N MET A 507 0.33 -3.83 8.06
CA MET A 507 -0.85 -3.01 8.22
C MET A 507 -1.64 -2.94 6.92
N ILE A 508 -2.90 -3.35 6.95
CA ILE A 508 -3.87 -3.10 5.88
C ILE A 508 -4.89 -2.09 6.41
N ASP A 509 -4.98 -0.91 5.79
CA ASP A 509 -5.79 0.20 6.32
C ASP A 509 -6.64 0.86 5.24
N HIS A 510 -7.90 1.17 5.53
CA HIS A 510 -8.80 1.89 4.61
C HIS A 510 -8.91 1.29 3.20
N CYS A 511 -8.73 -0.03 3.05
CA CYS A 511 -8.83 -0.70 1.74
C CYS A 511 -10.26 -1.16 1.44
N VAL A 512 -10.62 -1.18 0.16
CA VAL A 512 -11.91 -1.69 -0.32
C VAL A 512 -11.69 -2.93 -1.16
N PHE A 513 -12.36 -4.02 -0.82
CA PHE A 513 -12.34 -5.30 -1.52
C PHE A 513 -13.74 -5.62 -2.03
N GLU A 514 -14.04 -5.34 -3.29
CA GLU A 514 -15.33 -5.62 -3.93
C GLU A 514 -15.21 -6.84 -4.85
N ASN A 515 -16.04 -7.86 -4.62
CA ASN A 515 -16.07 -9.06 -5.46
C ASN A 515 -14.66 -9.68 -5.67
N CYS A 516 -13.94 -9.81 -4.57
CA CYS A 516 -12.57 -10.29 -4.55
C CYS A 516 -12.50 -11.68 -3.90
N GLY A 517 -11.72 -12.58 -4.50
CA GLY A 517 -11.47 -13.90 -3.95
C GLY A 517 -11.51 -14.99 -5.02
N ALA A 518 -11.14 -16.20 -4.61
CA ALA A 518 -11.23 -17.35 -5.50
C ALA A 518 -12.69 -17.71 -5.79
N ASN A 519 -13.04 -17.84 -7.07
CA ASN A 519 -14.28 -18.48 -7.47
C ASN A 519 -14.06 -19.99 -7.38
N ASP A 520 -14.93 -20.68 -6.65
CA ASP A 520 -14.88 -22.13 -6.54
C ASP A 520 -15.33 -22.71 -7.89
N SER A 521 -14.53 -23.63 -8.42
CA SER A 521 -14.96 -24.44 -9.55
C SER A 521 -15.67 -25.64 -8.92
N PRO A 522 -17.00 -25.80 -9.07
CA PRO A 522 -17.77 -26.82 -8.35
C PRO A 522 -17.32 -28.27 -8.58
N ASP A 523 -16.42 -28.50 -9.53
CA ASP A 523 -15.95 -29.81 -9.97
C ASP A 523 -14.61 -30.27 -9.38
N ASP A 524 -13.80 -29.39 -8.78
CA ASP A 524 -12.47 -29.76 -8.27
C ASP A 524 -12.50 -29.85 -6.74
N GLY A 525 -12.80 -31.05 -6.19
CA GLY A 525 -12.91 -31.33 -4.74
C GLY A 525 -11.64 -31.07 -3.89
N ASP A 526 -10.61 -30.45 -4.47
CA ASP A 526 -9.40 -29.96 -3.82
C ASP A 526 -9.46 -28.42 -3.74
N ILE A 527 -10.33 -27.90 -2.86
CA ILE A 527 -10.22 -26.49 -2.46
C ILE A 527 -8.90 -26.37 -1.71
N GLY A 528 -7.88 -25.84 -2.37
CA GLY A 528 -6.60 -25.57 -1.75
C GLY A 528 -6.80 -24.71 -0.51
N SER A 529 -6.18 -25.07 0.61
CA SER A 529 -6.43 -24.52 1.97
C SER A 529 -6.11 -23.03 2.15
N GLU A 530 -5.79 -22.31 1.08
CA GLU A 530 -5.09 -21.03 1.13
C GLU A 530 -5.63 -19.98 0.13
N GLY A 531 -6.67 -20.32 -0.64
CA GLY A 531 -7.36 -19.34 -1.47
C GLY A 531 -8.18 -18.39 -0.59
N GLY A 532 -8.08 -17.07 -0.82
CA GLY A 532 -8.84 -16.07 -0.09
C GLY A 532 -8.77 -14.68 -0.71
N CYS A 533 -9.38 -13.68 -0.09
CA CYS A 533 -9.14 -12.29 -0.51
C CYS A 533 -7.82 -11.79 0.10
N ILE A 534 -7.59 -12.09 1.38
CA ILE A 534 -6.37 -11.79 2.11
C ILE A 534 -5.89 -13.09 2.76
N THR A 535 -4.66 -13.50 2.49
CA THR A 535 -4.01 -14.63 3.14
C THR A 535 -2.72 -14.20 3.80
N LEU A 536 -2.65 -14.47 5.09
CA LEU A 536 -1.57 -14.05 5.96
C LEU A 536 -0.89 -15.29 6.52
N LYS A 537 0.36 -15.52 6.12
CA LYS A 537 1.13 -16.70 6.51
C LYS A 537 2.25 -16.34 7.48
N ASP A 538 2.53 -17.27 8.40
CA ASP A 538 3.73 -17.20 9.21
C ASP A 538 4.97 -17.20 8.29
N HIS A 539 5.85 -16.25 8.52
CA HIS A 539 7.15 -16.17 7.85
C HIS A 539 8.06 -17.34 8.26
N THR A 540 7.99 -17.79 9.52
CA THR A 540 8.65 -19.00 10.02
C THR A 540 7.82 -19.63 11.15
N SER A 541 7.88 -20.95 11.33
CA SER A 541 7.11 -21.69 12.35
C SER A 541 7.35 -21.28 13.80
N ASP A 542 8.37 -20.46 14.09
CA ASP A 542 9.01 -20.42 15.41
C ASP A 542 8.98 -19.05 16.14
N ALA A 543 8.28 -18.02 15.65
CA ALA A 543 8.21 -16.75 16.37
C ALA A 543 6.78 -16.17 16.44
N ALA A 544 6.23 -16.13 17.65
CA ALA A 544 5.02 -15.38 17.99
C ALA A 544 5.33 -13.87 17.88
N ARG A 545 5.01 -13.27 16.75
CA ARG A 545 5.05 -11.81 16.55
C ARG A 545 3.65 -11.31 16.26
N PHE A 546 3.25 -10.29 17.02
CA PHE A 546 1.97 -9.60 16.93
C PHE A 546 2.18 -8.33 16.08
N GLY A 547 2.05 -8.44 14.77
CA GLY A 547 2.27 -7.29 13.88
C GLY A 547 1.11 -6.98 12.95
N THR A 548 0.26 -7.96 12.64
CA THR A 548 -0.71 -7.78 11.57
C THR A 548 -2.00 -7.12 12.03
N ILE A 549 -2.26 -5.93 11.48
CA ILE A 549 -3.44 -5.12 11.74
C ILE A 549 -4.17 -4.89 10.43
N ILE A 550 -5.40 -5.38 10.34
CA ILE A 550 -6.35 -5.02 9.29
C ILE A 550 -7.37 -4.08 9.91
N GLN A 551 -7.47 -2.85 9.43
CA GLN A 551 -8.38 -1.87 10.02
C GLN A 551 -9.05 -0.96 9.01
N ASN A 552 -10.24 -0.47 9.35
CA ASN A 552 -11.03 0.46 8.54
C ASN A 552 -11.29 -0.03 7.10
N CYS A 553 -11.25 -1.34 6.87
CA CYS A 553 -11.41 -1.93 5.54
C CYS A 553 -12.87 -2.27 5.26
N THR A 554 -13.27 -2.19 3.99
CA THR A 554 -14.59 -2.59 3.53
C THR A 554 -14.50 -3.77 2.59
N PHE A 555 -15.21 -4.84 2.91
CA PHE A 555 -15.30 -6.07 2.12
C PHE A 555 -16.72 -6.18 1.57
N ILE A 556 -16.87 -6.11 0.25
CA ILE A 556 -18.16 -6.20 -0.42
C ILE A 556 -18.16 -7.51 -1.20
N ALA A 557 -18.97 -8.47 -0.76
CA ALA A 557 -19.13 -9.71 -1.48
C ALA A 557 -19.87 -9.45 -2.80
N GLY A 558 -19.36 -10.02 -3.89
CA GLY A 558 -20.13 -10.18 -5.12
C GLY A 558 -21.02 -11.42 -5.04
N SER A 559 -21.69 -11.75 -6.14
CA SER A 559 -22.59 -12.91 -6.22
C SER A 559 -21.89 -14.28 -6.19
N ILE A 560 -20.56 -14.33 -6.00
CA ILE A 560 -19.72 -15.50 -6.40
C ILE A 560 -18.73 -16.00 -5.34
N THR A 561 -18.82 -15.62 -4.07
CA THR A 561 -17.77 -16.02 -3.11
C THR A 561 -18.12 -17.26 -2.29
N GLU A 562 -17.47 -18.38 -2.60
CA GLU A 562 -17.54 -19.65 -1.84
C GLU A 562 -16.34 -19.86 -0.89
N VAL A 563 -15.37 -18.94 -0.87
CA VAL A 563 -14.04 -19.06 -0.24
C VAL A 563 -13.87 -18.02 0.89
N PRO A 564 -13.06 -18.30 1.94
CA PRO A 564 -12.78 -17.31 2.98
C PRO A 564 -12.23 -15.98 2.46
N MET A 565 -12.74 -14.87 2.99
CA MET A 565 -12.23 -13.55 2.63
C MET A 565 -10.89 -13.29 3.31
N ILE A 566 -10.75 -13.64 4.59
CA ILE A 566 -9.51 -13.38 5.33
C ILE A 566 -9.04 -14.65 6.02
N LEU A 567 -7.79 -15.02 5.78
CA LEU A 567 -7.11 -16.16 6.39
C LEU A 567 -5.92 -15.68 7.23
N PHE A 568 -5.98 -15.93 8.54
CA PHE A 568 -4.92 -15.61 9.50
C PHE A 568 -4.16 -16.85 9.95
N ASN A 569 -2.86 -16.93 9.67
CA ASN A 569 -1.99 -17.99 10.18
C ASN A 569 -1.11 -17.55 11.36
N HIS A 570 -1.03 -16.25 11.67
CA HIS A 570 -0.41 -15.70 12.88
C HIS A 570 -1.44 -14.93 13.72
N ASP A 571 -0.98 -14.35 14.82
CA ASP A 571 -1.77 -13.44 15.63
C ASP A 571 -2.12 -12.16 14.84
N GLY A 572 -3.33 -11.64 15.00
CA GLY A 572 -3.76 -10.48 14.25
C GLY A 572 -4.87 -9.68 14.92
N VAL A 573 -5.05 -8.45 14.43
CA VAL A 573 -6.14 -7.56 14.83
C VAL A 573 -6.97 -7.21 13.60
N LEU A 574 -8.28 -7.39 13.68
CA LEU A 574 -9.24 -6.87 12.72
C LEU A 574 -10.11 -5.82 13.40
N ARG A 575 -10.01 -4.56 13.00
CA ARG A 575 -10.67 -3.43 13.67
C ARG A 575 -11.49 -2.57 12.71
N ASN A 576 -12.67 -2.12 13.11
CA ASN A 576 -13.50 -1.16 12.35
C ASN A 576 -13.74 -1.60 10.88
N CYS A 577 -13.84 -2.90 10.63
CA CYS A 577 -14.01 -3.41 9.27
C CYS A 577 -15.50 -3.66 8.97
N THR A 578 -15.91 -3.31 7.75
CA THR A 578 -17.28 -3.50 7.27
C THR A 578 -17.32 -4.66 6.28
N PHE A 579 -18.25 -5.59 6.46
CA PHE A 579 -18.54 -6.67 5.52
C PHE A 579 -19.95 -6.49 4.97
N LYS A 580 -20.12 -6.45 3.65
CA LYS A 580 -21.40 -6.18 2.97
C LYS A 580 -21.77 -7.27 1.96
N GLY A 581 -23.06 -7.61 1.90
CA GLY A 581 -23.69 -8.31 0.76
C GLY A 581 -23.38 -9.81 0.67
N TRP A 582 -22.86 -10.41 1.74
CA TRP A 582 -22.48 -11.82 1.73
C TRP A 582 -23.73 -12.70 1.80
N GLN A 583 -24.03 -13.41 0.71
CA GLN A 583 -25.17 -14.33 0.67
C GLN A 583 -24.72 -15.78 0.50
N TRP A 584 -25.14 -16.65 1.42
CA TRP A 584 -24.91 -18.09 1.28
C TRP A 584 -26.01 -18.72 0.42
N THR A 585 -25.64 -19.18 -0.77
CA THR A 585 -26.54 -19.81 -1.75
C THR A 585 -26.31 -21.32 -1.91
N GLY A 586 -25.26 -21.88 -1.32
CA GLY A 586 -24.86 -23.28 -1.53
C GLY A 586 -25.67 -24.28 -0.71
N THR A 587 -26.01 -25.44 -1.31
CA THR A 587 -26.64 -26.59 -0.64
C THR A 587 -25.64 -27.60 -0.09
N ASN A 588 -24.35 -27.45 -0.41
CA ASN A 588 -23.32 -28.43 -0.08
C ASN A 588 -22.73 -28.16 1.31
N ASN A 589 -22.52 -29.24 2.08
CA ASN A 589 -21.99 -29.23 3.45
C ASN A 589 -20.52 -28.75 3.59
N HIS A 590 -19.93 -28.16 2.55
CA HIS A 590 -18.58 -27.62 2.63
C HIS A 590 -18.61 -26.35 3.48
N ARG A 591 -17.75 -26.35 4.51
CA ARG A 591 -17.72 -25.33 5.56
C ARG A 591 -17.13 -24.03 5.01
N ARG A 592 -17.90 -22.95 4.98
CA ARG A 592 -17.50 -21.64 4.43
C ARG A 592 -17.51 -20.57 5.52
N TYR A 593 -16.48 -19.73 5.55
CA TYR A 593 -16.22 -18.77 6.61
C TYR A 593 -15.83 -17.44 6.00
N MET A 594 -16.19 -16.31 6.61
CA MET A 594 -15.66 -15.02 6.16
C MET A 594 -14.22 -14.82 6.63
N ILE A 595 -13.96 -15.25 7.87
CA ILE A 595 -12.68 -15.14 8.54
C ILE A 595 -12.30 -16.53 9.03
N GLN A 596 -11.16 -17.02 8.60
CA GLN A 596 -10.58 -18.28 9.08
C GLN A 596 -9.25 -17.99 9.76
N LYS A 597 -9.02 -18.69 10.87
CA LYS A 597 -7.81 -18.57 11.65
C LYS A 597 -7.26 -19.96 11.94
N TYR A 598 -5.95 -20.11 11.81
CA TYR A 598 -5.28 -21.36 12.12
C TYR A 598 -5.18 -21.64 13.63
N SER A 599 -5.11 -22.92 13.95
CA SER A 599 -4.95 -23.43 15.32
C SER A 599 -3.82 -22.75 16.11
N GLY A 600 -4.11 -22.29 17.32
CA GLY A 600 -3.11 -21.84 18.30
C GLY A 600 -2.67 -20.38 18.19
N LYS A 601 -3.33 -19.59 17.34
CA LYS A 601 -3.10 -18.14 17.23
C LYS A 601 -4.11 -17.35 18.06
N SER A 602 -3.97 -16.04 18.14
CA SER A 602 -4.87 -15.07 18.78
C SER A 602 -5.37 -14.08 17.73
N LEU A 603 -6.68 -13.87 17.66
CA LEU A 603 -7.28 -12.97 16.66
C LEU A 603 -8.24 -12.06 17.41
N LEU A 604 -7.91 -10.78 17.45
CA LEU A 604 -8.69 -9.75 18.13
C LEU A 604 -9.62 -9.09 17.12
N LEU A 605 -10.92 -9.14 17.40
CA LEU A 605 -11.97 -8.59 16.54
C LEU A 605 -12.64 -7.42 17.24
N GLU A 606 -12.51 -6.22 16.67
CA GLU A 606 -12.99 -4.98 17.26
C GLU A 606 -13.87 -4.19 16.29
N ASN A 607 -15.07 -3.78 16.74
CA ASN A 607 -15.94 -2.89 15.97
C ASN A 607 -16.25 -3.35 14.53
N LEU A 608 -16.50 -4.65 14.33
CA LEU A 608 -16.88 -5.16 13.02
C LEU A 608 -18.34 -4.78 12.72
N LYS A 609 -18.59 -4.36 11.47
CA LYS A 609 -19.93 -4.04 10.95
C LYS A 609 -20.30 -5.07 9.88
N LEU A 610 -21.45 -5.73 10.03
CA LEU A 610 -22.00 -6.65 9.02
C LEU A 610 -23.28 -6.04 8.43
N ILE A 611 -23.37 -5.94 7.10
CA ILE A 611 -24.48 -5.31 6.37
C ILE A 611 -24.99 -6.25 5.29
N ASP A 612 -26.30 -6.50 5.23
CA ASP A 612 -26.94 -7.32 4.19
C ASP A 612 -26.33 -8.73 4.01
N CYS A 613 -25.76 -9.29 5.07
CA CYS A 613 -25.29 -10.67 5.09
C CYS A 613 -26.50 -11.60 5.37
N GLY A 614 -26.87 -12.47 4.42
CA GLY A 614 -28.09 -13.30 4.50
C GLY A 614 -27.89 -14.74 4.01
N GLY A 615 -28.73 -15.67 4.43
CA GLY A 615 -28.67 -17.09 4.03
C GLY A 615 -28.61 -18.04 5.24
N LYS A 616 -28.85 -19.34 5.01
CA LYS A 616 -28.97 -20.38 6.06
C LYS A 616 -27.66 -20.72 6.83
N GLY A 617 -26.61 -19.91 6.68
CA GLY A 617 -25.28 -20.16 7.22
C GLY A 617 -24.67 -18.81 7.52
N ALA A 618 -24.75 -18.42 8.79
CA ALA A 618 -24.33 -17.11 9.22
C ALA A 618 -22.80 -16.96 9.20
N CYS A 619 -22.36 -15.70 9.25
CA CYS A 619 -20.99 -15.25 9.42
C CYS A 619 -20.27 -16.03 10.54
N ALA A 620 -19.47 -17.03 10.17
CA ALA A 620 -18.72 -17.84 11.12
C ALA A 620 -17.24 -17.47 11.08
N VAL A 621 -16.66 -17.30 12.27
CA VAL A 621 -15.21 -17.34 12.48
C VAL A 621 -14.87 -18.79 12.84
N ARG A 622 -13.96 -19.42 12.08
CA ARG A 622 -13.51 -20.79 12.37
C ARG A 622 -12.14 -20.79 12.98
N GLU A 623 -11.97 -21.63 13.99
CA GLU A 623 -10.65 -22.12 14.42
C GLU A 623 -10.50 -23.58 14.00
N ASP A 624 -9.30 -23.98 13.59
CA ASP A 624 -9.06 -25.37 13.16
C ASP A 624 -9.51 -26.37 14.24
N ASN A 625 -10.58 -27.10 13.90
CA ASN A 625 -11.31 -28.13 14.65
C ASN A 625 -12.36 -27.69 15.69
N ALA A 626 -12.55 -26.39 15.93
CA ALA A 626 -13.64 -25.88 16.79
C ALA A 626 -14.25 -24.60 16.19
N VAL A 627 -15.58 -24.47 16.22
CA VAL A 627 -16.26 -23.24 15.82
C VAL A 627 -16.45 -22.38 17.06
N THR A 628 -15.56 -21.42 17.27
CA THR A 628 -15.46 -20.64 18.52
C THR A 628 -16.53 -19.55 18.64
N ALA A 629 -17.18 -19.18 17.53
CA ALA A 629 -18.37 -18.33 17.56
C ALA A 629 -19.26 -18.58 16.32
N ILE A 630 -20.46 -19.09 16.57
CA ILE A 630 -21.56 -19.13 15.59
C ILE A 630 -22.52 -18.01 15.96
N VAL A 631 -22.58 -16.95 15.15
CA VAL A 631 -23.71 -16.01 15.23
C VAL A 631 -24.86 -16.62 14.42
N ASN A 632 -25.59 -17.55 15.05
CA ASN A 632 -26.84 -18.17 14.59
C ASN A 632 -26.75 -19.45 13.69
N TRP A 633 -26.58 -20.62 14.33
CA TRP A 633 -27.16 -21.89 13.86
C TRP A 633 -27.38 -22.87 15.04
N PRO A 634 -28.51 -23.59 15.11
CA PRO A 634 -28.82 -24.48 16.22
C PRO A 634 -28.45 -25.93 15.89
N THR A 635 -27.23 -26.39 16.20
CA THR A 635 -26.98 -27.82 16.42
C THR A 635 -25.87 -28.06 17.46
N THR A 636 -26.11 -29.08 18.27
CA THR A 636 -25.32 -29.50 19.43
C THR A 636 -24.14 -30.40 19.02
N ASN A 637 -22.92 -30.01 19.38
CA ASN A 637 -21.73 -30.82 19.73
C ASN A 637 -20.43 -30.28 19.11
N PHE A 638 -19.62 -29.57 19.90
CA PHE A 638 -18.18 -29.38 19.70
C PHE A 638 -17.47 -29.25 21.07
N ASP A 639 -16.27 -29.86 21.20
CA ASP A 639 -15.39 -29.84 22.39
C ASP A 639 -14.42 -28.64 22.34
N ASP A 640 -14.09 -28.12 23.53
CA ASP A 640 -13.42 -26.84 23.84
C ASP A 640 -11.87 -26.88 23.87
N ASP A 641 -11.23 -25.76 23.49
CA ASP A 641 -10.21 -24.99 24.27
C ASP A 641 -9.46 -23.94 23.43
N ARG A 642 -10.13 -22.86 22.95
CA ARG A 642 -9.49 -21.66 22.36
C ARG A 642 -10.40 -20.42 22.45
N THR A 643 -9.79 -19.23 22.61
CA THR A 643 -10.49 -17.95 22.87
C THR A 643 -10.34 -16.97 21.70
N ALA A 644 -11.46 -16.56 21.11
CA ALA A 644 -11.55 -15.32 20.33
C ALA A 644 -12.19 -14.24 21.22
N ILE A 645 -11.56 -13.07 21.33
CA ILE A 645 -12.10 -11.95 22.11
C ILE A 645 -12.84 -11.02 21.15
N PHE A 646 -14.15 -10.92 21.32
CA PHE A 646 -14.99 -9.99 20.57
C PHE A 646 -15.25 -8.75 21.42
N THR A 647 -14.98 -7.57 20.87
CA THR A 647 -15.45 -6.31 21.48
C THR A 647 -16.12 -5.42 20.43
N GLY A 648 -17.30 -4.87 20.74
CA GLY A 648 -17.96 -3.86 19.92
C GLY A 648 -18.56 -4.30 18.57
N VAL A 649 -18.89 -5.58 18.36
CA VAL A 649 -19.52 -6.03 17.09
C VAL A 649 -20.94 -5.50 16.95
N ASN A 650 -21.21 -4.76 15.86
CA ASN A 650 -22.53 -4.21 15.55
C ASN A 650 -23.18 -4.95 14.37
N PHE A 651 -24.37 -5.49 14.59
CA PHE A 651 -25.15 -6.18 13.56
C PHE A 651 -26.28 -5.27 13.05
N THR A 652 -26.36 -5.07 11.73
CA THR A 652 -27.52 -4.43 11.10
C THR A 652 -28.19 -5.45 10.19
N ALA A 653 -29.29 -6.05 10.65
CA ALA A 653 -30.06 -7.01 9.86
C ALA A 653 -30.98 -6.28 8.87
N ASN A 654 -31.07 -6.77 7.63
CA ASN A 654 -32.06 -6.31 6.68
C ASN A 654 -33.41 -6.97 7.01
N ALA A 655 -34.42 -6.16 7.33
CA ALA A 655 -35.72 -6.62 7.84
C ALA A 655 -36.60 -7.36 6.80
N ASN A 656 -36.11 -7.56 5.58
CA ASN A 656 -36.91 -8.00 4.43
C ASN A 656 -36.93 -9.53 4.19
N ASN A 657 -36.41 -10.36 5.10
CA ASN A 657 -36.59 -11.82 4.99
C ASN A 657 -37.77 -12.27 5.85
N ASP A 658 -38.92 -12.54 5.19
CA ASP A 658 -40.18 -13.12 5.71
C ASP A 658 -40.04 -14.52 6.37
N GLN A 659 -38.83 -14.97 6.66
CA GLN A 659 -38.57 -16.23 7.36
C GLN A 659 -38.25 -15.84 8.81
N GLY A 660 -39.24 -15.95 9.71
CA GLY A 660 -39.18 -15.59 11.13
C GLY A 660 -38.10 -16.31 11.95
N VAL A 661 -36.82 -16.07 11.64
CA VAL A 661 -35.68 -16.51 12.42
C VAL A 661 -35.47 -15.49 13.53
N PRO A 662 -35.56 -15.88 14.81
CA PRO A 662 -35.36 -14.95 15.91
C PRO A 662 -33.92 -14.43 15.89
N LEU A 663 -33.79 -13.10 15.92
CA LEU A 663 -32.55 -12.41 16.27
C LEU A 663 -32.23 -12.78 17.74
N CYS A 664 -31.13 -13.50 17.98
CA CYS A 664 -30.69 -13.82 19.33
C CYS A 664 -30.30 -12.56 20.11
N ASN A 665 -30.60 -12.59 21.41
CA ASN A 665 -30.19 -11.61 22.42
C ASN A 665 -28.66 -11.55 22.56
N LYS A 666 -28.20 -10.34 22.91
CA LYS A 666 -26.83 -9.88 23.15
C LYS A 666 -25.87 -10.88 23.78
#